data_AF-A0A661NB36-F1
#
_entry.id   AF-A0A661NB36-F1
#
_cell.length_a   1.000
_cell.length_b   1.000
_cell.length_c   1.000
_cell.angle_alpha   90.00
_cell.angle_beta   90.00
_cell.angle_gamma   90.00
#
_symmetry.space_group_name_H-M   'P 1'
#
loop_
_entity.id
_entity.type
_entity.pdbx_description
1 polymer ?
#
loop_
_entity_poly.entity_id
_entity_poly.type
_entity_poly.pdbx_seq_one_letter_code
_entity_poly.pdbx_strand_id
1 'polypeptide(L)'
;MARASSCAPISRIALGLGICIALFGCGADERQAEPGPPPDERHEPAKAPEAPPAEGHEAVAAEGPRPPEANLAPIVRLAAEDQDRIDEAVRDALRAHQMPGAVVVIGAGDGVLFRRAYGSRALEPARERMTVDTIFDLASLTKPLATGMSVMRLVDEGRLDLDASVATYLPGFERRGKRRVTLRHLLLHTSGLPAVNPRRDYEEGHDAAFEHLFDLRLRTGPGGAYHYSDINYILLGEIVSRVSGQSLDEFAEAHVFGPLAMTETRFRPPVAWRPRIAPTEERDDHPIRGDVHDPRSWRLDGVAGNAGLFSTADDLSRFARMMLAGGVLGGARILSPERHAEMTAPRTVPGGVRTLSWDAPSSERRARGYGARAYGHLGFTGTALWMDPDLDLFVLFLSNRVHPDGDGNVGPVLQRIDEIAIDARARALPPPPAESRIQLGIDVLEASGFAALAGARVGLLTHAAARTRDGRRTLDALAGDDGLTLAKLFSPEHGLASRREGRIRNGREAATGLRVISLFGPTRTPTAEMLEGIDTLVVDLQDVGVRYYTYGATVKNLLEAAAEHDLRLVILDRPNPLGGARVEGPVLDDALSSFVNFYPLPIRHGMTLGELATMMNDERDIGARLEVIGVAGWQRSELWGASGLPWLSPSPNLRTEAQVLLYPAVGLLESTPVSVGRGTDAPFELLGAPWMDGDALVAALAEEHLAGVTARAVTFTPRSGPHRRTRCNGVRLTVTDPEAFVPVRTGLALARALFRLHRAEWDAERLSRMIGREDVVTALERGDSLDAIEALYADDLAAFVERRAMYVTGQPLDPTGDEASGDDG
;
A
#
# COMPACT_ATOMS: atom_id res chain seq x y z
N MET A 1 -12.20 46.31 44.96
CA MET A 1 -13.16 47.10 44.16
C MET A 1 -13.57 46.24 42.97
N ALA A 2 -14.67 45.48 43.02
CA ALA A 2 -16.05 45.88 42.64
C ALA A 2 -16.11 46.37 41.17
N ARG A 3 -16.89 45.85 40.22
CA ARG A 3 -18.25 45.25 40.15
C ARG A 3 -18.30 44.28 38.94
N ALA A 4 -18.90 43.10 38.95
CA ALA A 4 -20.33 42.73 39.02
C ALA A 4 -21.19 43.21 37.82
N SER A 5 -21.69 42.25 37.03
CA SER A 5 -23.06 42.22 36.48
C SER A 5 -23.47 40.79 36.10
N SER A 6 -24.73 40.48 36.37
CA SER A 6 -25.41 39.19 36.52
C SER A 6 -26.54 39.06 35.49
N CYS A 7 -26.93 37.83 35.10
CA CYS A 7 -28.32 37.31 35.21
C CYS A 7 -28.55 36.00 34.41
N ALA A 8 -28.54 34.87 35.14
CA ALA A 8 -29.53 33.78 35.33
C ALA A 8 -30.64 33.36 34.30
N PRO A 9 -31.21 32.13 34.45
CA PRO A 9 -31.75 31.23 33.40
C PRO A 9 -33.26 30.85 33.52
N ILE A 10 -33.78 30.00 32.62
CA ILE A 10 -35.12 29.34 32.66
C ILE A 10 -34.96 27.95 32.00
N SER A 11 -35.06 26.77 32.60
CA SER A 11 -36.06 26.02 33.43
C SER A 11 -36.54 24.76 32.70
N ARG A 12 -36.43 23.64 33.41
CA ARG A 12 -36.98 22.31 33.12
C ARG A 12 -38.52 22.31 33.16
N ILE A 13 -39.15 21.42 32.37
CA ILE A 13 -40.50 20.93 32.63
C ILE A 13 -40.45 19.41 32.71
N ALA A 14 -40.86 18.88 33.86
CA ALA A 14 -41.32 17.52 34.06
C ALA A 14 -42.85 17.57 34.18
N LEU A 15 -43.54 16.60 33.59
CA LEU A 15 -44.93 16.30 33.94
C LEU A 15 -45.05 14.79 34.09
N GLY A 16 -45.58 14.37 35.24
CA GLY A 16 -45.90 12.99 35.54
C GLY A 16 -47.40 12.77 35.70
N LEU A 17 -47.70 11.49 35.90
CA LEU A 17 -48.90 10.85 36.46
C LEU A 17 -50.07 10.47 35.52
N GLY A 18 -50.38 9.18 35.58
CA GLY A 18 -51.61 8.55 35.10
C GLY A 18 -51.63 7.06 35.46
N ILE A 19 -51.92 6.77 36.73
CA ILE A 19 -52.19 5.42 37.26
C ILE A 19 -53.59 4.97 36.79
N CYS A 20 -53.71 3.73 36.30
CA CYS A 20 -54.96 2.96 36.34
C CYS A 20 -54.63 1.49 36.66
N ILE A 21 -55.06 1.06 37.85
CA ILE A 21 -55.11 -0.33 38.32
C ILE A 21 -56.50 -0.87 37.98
N ALA A 22 -56.57 -2.07 37.39
CA ALA A 22 -57.74 -2.93 37.48
C ALA A 22 -57.29 -4.40 37.58
N LEU A 23 -57.62 -5.02 38.71
CA LEU A 23 -57.46 -6.41 39.07
C LEU A 23 -58.63 -7.25 38.54
N PHE A 24 -58.35 -8.46 38.06
CA PHE A 24 -59.15 -9.71 38.08
C PHE A 24 -58.33 -10.70 37.22
N GLY A 25 -58.03 -11.96 37.55
CA GLY A 25 -58.41 -12.85 38.63
C GLY A 25 -58.06 -14.28 38.14
N CYS A 26 -57.48 -15.08 39.04
CA CYS A 26 -57.32 -16.54 39.07
C CYS A 26 -57.52 -17.40 37.81
N GLY A 27 -56.56 -18.32 37.58
CA GLY A 27 -56.78 -19.52 36.79
C GLY A 27 -55.50 -20.33 36.61
N ALA A 28 -55.16 -21.15 37.61
CA ALA A 28 -54.25 -22.27 37.43
C ALA A 28 -54.92 -23.31 36.52
N ASP A 29 -54.18 -23.90 35.57
CA ASP A 29 -54.46 -25.27 35.15
C ASP A 29 -53.19 -25.91 34.56
N GLU A 30 -52.67 -26.89 35.31
CA GLU A 30 -51.71 -27.90 34.89
C GLU A 30 -52.40 -28.86 33.91
N ARG A 31 -51.86 -29.08 32.71
CA ARG A 31 -52.04 -30.34 31.95
C ARG A 31 -50.74 -30.60 31.20
N GLN A 32 -49.87 -31.44 31.76
CA GLN A 32 -49.77 -32.86 31.45
C GLN A 32 -49.54 -33.12 29.96
N ALA A 33 -48.27 -33.39 29.68
CA ALA A 33 -47.80 -34.12 28.53
C ALA A 33 -48.41 -35.52 28.49
N GLU A 34 -48.83 -35.96 27.30
CA GLU A 34 -48.99 -37.38 26.99
C GLU A 34 -48.08 -37.79 25.82
N PRO A 35 -47.67 -39.06 25.78
CA PRO A 35 -46.46 -39.50 25.12
C PRO A 35 -46.70 -39.94 23.67
N GLY A 36 -45.75 -39.61 22.80
CA GLY A 36 -45.70 -40.16 21.44
C GLY A 36 -45.41 -41.68 21.44
N PRO A 37 -45.95 -42.44 20.48
CA PRO A 37 -45.78 -43.89 20.39
C PRO A 37 -44.35 -44.30 20.00
N PRO A 38 -43.92 -45.54 20.31
CA PRO A 38 -42.54 -46.00 20.12
C PRO A 38 -42.19 -46.28 18.65
N PRO A 39 -40.89 -46.33 18.30
CA PRO A 39 -40.44 -46.49 16.92
C PRO A 39 -40.57 -47.94 16.44
N ASP A 40 -41.01 -48.09 15.19
CA ASP A 40 -41.11 -49.37 14.48
C ASP A 40 -39.76 -49.77 13.86
N GLU A 41 -39.50 -51.07 13.90
CA GLU A 41 -38.30 -51.76 13.46
C GLU A 41 -38.32 -52.07 11.96
N ARG A 42 -37.10 -52.15 11.38
CA ARG A 42 -36.70 -52.79 10.11
C ARG A 42 -36.90 -51.97 8.83
N HIS A 43 -35.78 -51.60 8.20
CA HIS A 43 -35.35 -52.13 6.89
C HIS A 43 -33.86 -51.80 6.65
N GLU A 44 -33.02 -52.84 6.60
CA GLU A 44 -31.62 -52.77 6.13
C GLU A 44 -31.59 -52.52 4.61
N PRO A 45 -30.71 -51.64 4.09
CA PRO A 45 -30.42 -51.60 2.66
C PRO A 45 -29.24 -52.50 2.28
N ALA A 46 -29.41 -53.17 1.14
CA ALA A 46 -28.58 -54.22 0.58
C ALA A 46 -27.14 -53.79 0.19
N LYS A 47 -26.20 -54.74 0.35
CA LYS A 47 -24.83 -54.72 -0.16
C LYS A 47 -24.80 -54.60 -1.69
N ALA A 48 -24.07 -53.61 -2.21
CA ALA A 48 -23.67 -53.53 -3.61
C ALA A 48 -22.43 -54.42 -3.89
N PRO A 49 -22.27 -54.97 -5.11
CA PRO A 49 -21.31 -56.04 -5.42
C PRO A 49 -19.88 -55.54 -5.69
N GLU A 50 -18.90 -56.35 -5.30
CA GLU A 50 -17.47 -56.21 -5.65
C GLU A 50 -17.22 -56.37 -7.15
N ALA A 51 -16.38 -55.49 -7.71
CA ALA A 51 -15.88 -55.57 -9.07
C ALA A 51 -14.46 -56.20 -9.10
N PRO A 52 -14.09 -56.94 -10.16
CA PRO A 52 -12.89 -57.78 -10.23
C PRO A 52 -11.60 -56.96 -10.49
N PRO A 53 -10.40 -57.54 -10.26
CA PRO A 53 -9.15 -56.82 -10.44
C PRO A 53 -8.78 -56.73 -11.92
N ALA A 54 -8.38 -55.53 -12.37
CA ALA A 54 -7.86 -55.31 -13.72
C ALA A 54 -6.35 -55.01 -13.67
N GLU A 55 -5.66 -55.61 -14.64
CA GLU A 55 -4.23 -55.80 -14.78
C GLU A 55 -3.45 -54.50 -15.06
N GLY A 56 -2.16 -54.56 -14.77
CA GLY A 56 -1.23 -53.44 -14.88
C GLY A 56 -1.01 -52.93 -16.31
N HIS A 57 -1.05 -51.60 -16.42
CA HIS A 57 -0.31 -50.87 -17.44
C HIS A 57 0.61 -49.89 -16.73
N GLU A 58 1.92 -50.11 -16.88
CA GLU A 58 2.96 -49.12 -16.57
C GLU A 58 2.72 -47.88 -17.42
N ALA A 59 2.15 -46.83 -16.81
CA ALA A 59 2.23 -45.48 -17.33
C ALA A 59 3.53 -44.86 -16.81
N VAL A 60 4.49 -44.68 -17.70
CA VAL A 60 5.69 -43.88 -17.48
C VAL A 60 5.24 -42.47 -17.09
N ALA A 61 5.37 -42.13 -15.81
CA ALA A 61 5.18 -40.77 -15.33
C ALA A 61 6.31 -39.91 -15.91
N ALA A 62 5.99 -39.10 -16.92
CA ALA A 62 6.84 -37.96 -17.26
C ALA A 62 6.85 -37.03 -16.04
N GLU A 63 7.97 -36.99 -15.32
CA GLU A 63 8.23 -35.97 -14.30
C GLU A 63 8.16 -34.61 -15.01
N GLY A 64 7.03 -33.90 -14.83
CA GLY A 64 7.00 -32.46 -15.05
C GLY A 64 8.03 -31.79 -14.15
N PRO A 65 8.60 -30.64 -14.56
CA PRO A 65 9.64 -29.97 -13.78
C PRO A 65 9.09 -29.71 -12.37
N ARG A 66 9.78 -30.25 -11.35
CA ARG A 66 9.53 -29.85 -9.96
C ARG A 66 9.65 -28.33 -9.90
N PRO A 67 8.70 -27.61 -9.26
CA PRO A 67 8.95 -26.22 -8.93
C PRO A 67 10.24 -26.18 -8.11
N PRO A 68 11.14 -25.20 -8.36
CA PRO A 68 12.38 -25.10 -7.61
C PRO A 68 12.03 -25.08 -6.12
N GLU A 69 12.67 -25.95 -5.34
CA GLU A 69 12.68 -25.82 -3.89
C GLU A 69 13.22 -24.42 -3.60
N ALA A 70 12.30 -23.50 -3.29
CA ALA A 70 12.66 -22.18 -2.84
C ALA A 70 13.59 -22.37 -1.64
N ASN A 71 14.81 -21.88 -1.81
CA ASN A 71 15.82 -21.78 -0.78
C ASN A 71 15.27 -20.78 0.26
N LEU A 72 14.40 -21.26 1.15
CA LEU A 72 13.74 -20.42 2.15
C LEU A 72 14.82 -19.91 3.10
N ALA A 73 15.08 -18.61 3.04
CA ALA A 73 15.94 -17.91 3.99
C ALA A 73 15.51 -18.27 5.43
N PRO A 74 16.45 -18.31 6.40
CA PRO A 74 16.09 -18.55 7.79
C PRO A 74 15.06 -17.53 8.26
N ILE A 75 14.02 -17.98 8.98
CA ILE A 75 12.93 -17.13 9.50
C ILE A 75 13.54 -15.97 10.32
N VAL A 76 13.63 -14.79 9.71
CA VAL A 76 14.17 -13.59 10.35
C VAL A 76 13.05 -12.96 11.18
N ARG A 77 13.14 -13.06 12.51
CA ARG A 77 12.27 -12.28 13.41
C ARG A 77 12.38 -10.80 13.05
N LEU A 78 11.29 -10.04 13.24
CA LEU A 78 11.35 -8.58 13.06
C LEU A 78 12.49 -7.98 13.89
N ALA A 79 13.15 -6.95 13.35
CA ALA A 79 14.20 -6.24 14.07
C ALA A 79 13.65 -5.67 15.39
N ALA A 80 14.49 -5.60 16.42
CA ALA A 80 14.07 -5.13 17.75
C ALA A 80 13.41 -3.74 17.70
N GLU A 81 13.92 -2.82 16.88
CA GLU A 81 13.35 -1.50 16.69
C GLU A 81 11.93 -1.53 16.11
N ASP A 82 11.64 -2.41 15.15
CA ASP A 82 10.29 -2.55 14.60
C ASP A 82 9.33 -3.17 15.62
N GLN A 83 9.80 -4.14 16.41
CA GLN A 83 9.02 -4.71 17.51
C GLN A 83 8.66 -3.64 18.55
N ASP A 84 9.61 -2.80 18.95
CA ASP A 84 9.39 -1.72 19.91
C ASP A 84 8.37 -0.70 19.39
N ARG A 85 8.43 -0.36 18.09
CA ARG A 85 7.45 0.52 17.43
C ARG A 85 6.05 -0.07 17.43
N ILE A 86 5.91 -1.38 17.19
CA ILE A 86 4.61 -2.08 17.28
C ILE A 86 4.10 -2.05 18.72
N ASP A 87 4.96 -2.36 19.69
CA ASP A 87 4.60 -2.33 21.10
C ASP A 87 4.13 -0.95 21.55
N GLU A 88 4.79 0.12 21.09
CA GLU A 88 4.41 1.49 21.38
C GLU A 88 3.06 1.83 20.75
N ALA A 89 2.84 1.48 19.48
CA ALA A 89 1.57 1.71 18.80
C ALA A 89 0.39 1.05 19.54
N VAL A 90 0.57 -0.20 20.00
CA VAL A 90 -0.47 -0.90 20.78
C VAL A 90 -0.64 -0.29 22.16
N ARG A 91 0.46 0.04 22.86
CA ARG A 91 0.39 0.70 24.18
C ARG A 91 -0.28 2.07 24.12
N ASP A 92 -0.10 2.83 23.05
CA ASP A 92 -0.78 4.11 22.83
C ASP A 92 -2.30 3.89 22.70
N ALA A 93 -2.72 2.91 21.90
CA ALA A 93 -4.14 2.59 21.73
C ALA A 93 -4.80 2.15 23.04
N LEU A 94 -4.10 1.34 23.84
CA LEU A 94 -4.56 0.92 25.17
C LEU A 94 -4.69 2.11 26.13
N ARG A 95 -3.69 3.00 26.16
CA ARG A 95 -3.72 4.22 27.00
C ARG A 95 -4.82 5.19 26.58
N ALA A 96 -5.15 5.22 25.29
CA ALA A 96 -6.23 6.02 24.72
C ALA A 96 -7.60 5.33 24.81
N HIS A 97 -7.71 4.20 25.52
CA HIS A 97 -8.95 3.43 25.70
C HIS A 97 -9.65 3.06 24.38
N GLN A 98 -8.88 2.83 23.31
CA GLN A 98 -9.42 2.46 22.00
C GLN A 98 -9.77 0.96 21.91
N MET A 99 -9.28 0.16 22.86
CA MET A 99 -9.59 -1.24 23.05
C MET A 99 -9.10 -1.70 24.44
N PRO A 100 -9.67 -2.76 25.03
CA PRO A 100 -9.14 -3.37 26.27
C PRO A 100 -7.85 -4.18 26.07
N GLY A 101 -7.73 -4.88 24.93
CA GLY A 101 -6.61 -5.77 24.64
C GLY A 101 -6.57 -6.21 23.18
N ALA A 102 -5.44 -6.78 22.77
CA ALA A 102 -5.27 -7.33 21.43
C ALA A 102 -4.21 -8.44 21.38
N VAL A 103 -4.31 -9.28 20.37
CA VAL A 103 -3.25 -10.17 19.89
C VAL A 103 -2.83 -9.71 18.50
N VAL A 104 -1.52 -9.48 18.32
CA VAL A 104 -0.93 -9.06 17.05
C VAL A 104 -0.01 -10.17 16.55
N VAL A 105 -0.19 -10.56 15.29
CA VAL A 105 0.70 -11.47 14.58
C VAL A 105 1.10 -10.87 13.25
N ILE A 106 2.39 -10.87 12.97
CA ILE A 106 2.95 -10.55 11.64
C ILE A 106 3.70 -11.78 11.18
N GLY A 107 3.42 -12.24 9.97
CA GLY A 107 4.06 -13.42 9.41
C GLY A 107 4.28 -13.32 7.91
N ALA A 108 4.88 -14.36 7.37
CA ALA A 108 5.15 -14.60 5.96
C ALA A 108 4.76 -16.05 5.62
N GLY A 109 4.84 -16.46 4.35
CA GLY A 109 4.48 -17.83 3.93
C GLY A 109 5.24 -18.91 4.70
N ASP A 110 6.50 -18.65 5.05
CA ASP A 110 7.38 -19.58 5.76
C ASP A 110 7.20 -19.60 7.30
N GLY A 111 6.57 -18.59 7.90
CA GLY A 111 6.44 -18.56 9.35
C GLY A 111 5.90 -17.27 9.97
N VAL A 112 6.03 -17.20 11.29
CA VAL A 112 5.58 -16.05 12.11
C VAL A 112 6.80 -15.22 12.50
N LEU A 113 6.78 -13.93 12.13
CA LEU A 113 7.87 -12.97 12.35
C LEU A 113 7.72 -12.22 13.68
N PHE A 114 6.47 -12.02 14.12
CA PHE A 114 6.10 -11.34 15.37
C PHE A 114 4.79 -11.91 15.90
N ARG A 115 4.70 -12.13 17.22
CA ARG A 115 3.49 -12.61 17.89
C ARG A 115 3.45 -12.13 19.33
N ARG A 116 2.44 -11.36 19.71
CA ARG A 116 2.31 -10.84 21.08
C ARG A 116 0.87 -10.54 21.48
N ALA A 117 0.59 -10.72 22.77
CA ALA A 117 -0.67 -10.37 23.40
C ALA A 117 -0.51 -9.15 24.32
N TYR A 118 -1.52 -8.28 24.34
CA TYR A 118 -1.52 -7.00 25.05
C TYR A 118 -2.83 -6.77 25.78
N GLY A 119 -2.76 -6.08 26.93
CA GLY A 119 -3.94 -5.63 27.65
C GLY A 119 -4.76 -6.78 28.27
N SER A 120 -6.08 -6.62 28.24
CA SER A 120 -7.04 -7.49 28.92
C SER A 120 -8.04 -8.08 27.92
N ARG A 121 -8.32 -9.38 27.99
CA ARG A 121 -9.39 -10.01 27.19
C ARG A 121 -10.78 -9.72 27.73
N ALA A 122 -10.90 -9.42 29.02
CA ALA A 122 -12.13 -8.96 29.65
C ALA A 122 -11.79 -7.87 30.67
N LEU A 123 -12.64 -6.86 30.78
CA LEU A 123 -12.63 -5.87 31.87
C LEU A 123 -13.68 -6.24 32.91
N GLU A 124 -14.80 -6.80 32.48
CA GLU A 124 -15.97 -7.12 33.29
C GLU A 124 -16.42 -8.58 33.07
N PRO A 125 -16.99 -9.25 34.10
CA PRO A 125 -17.19 -8.76 35.47
C PRO A 125 -15.88 -8.71 36.28
N ALA A 126 -14.81 -9.31 35.75
CA ALA A 126 -13.47 -9.24 36.32
C ALA A 126 -12.45 -9.02 35.20
N ARG A 127 -11.37 -8.30 35.54
CA ARG A 127 -10.29 -8.05 34.59
C ARG A 127 -9.50 -9.34 34.35
N GLU A 128 -9.51 -9.81 33.11
CA GLU A 128 -8.78 -11.00 32.66
C GLU A 128 -7.67 -10.61 31.69
N ARG A 129 -6.45 -11.11 31.92
CA ARG A 129 -5.30 -10.83 31.06
C ARG A 129 -5.50 -11.40 29.66
N MET A 130 -5.13 -10.63 28.64
CA MET A 130 -5.04 -11.11 27.25
C MET A 130 -3.88 -12.11 27.10
N THR A 131 -4.14 -13.23 26.46
CA THR A 131 -3.14 -14.25 26.12
C THR A 131 -3.19 -14.59 24.63
N VAL A 132 -2.09 -15.11 24.08
CA VAL A 132 -1.97 -15.39 22.64
C VAL A 132 -2.92 -16.48 22.14
N ASP A 133 -3.41 -17.34 23.03
CA ASP A 133 -4.43 -18.38 22.80
C ASP A 133 -5.86 -17.87 23.04
N THR A 134 -6.07 -16.55 23.15
CA THR A 134 -7.41 -15.98 23.29
C THR A 134 -8.19 -16.18 21.99
N ILE A 135 -9.44 -16.61 22.12
CA ILE A 135 -10.37 -16.84 21.01
C ILE A 135 -11.23 -15.59 20.83
N PHE A 136 -11.39 -15.13 19.60
CA PHE A 136 -12.13 -13.91 19.26
C PHE A 136 -13.35 -14.25 18.40
N ASP A 137 -14.46 -13.54 18.63
CA ASP A 137 -15.51 -13.41 17.61
C ASP A 137 -14.94 -12.61 16.44
N LEU A 138 -14.87 -13.23 15.26
CA LEU A 138 -14.23 -12.65 14.09
C LEU A 138 -15.14 -11.67 13.33
N ALA A 139 -16.42 -11.58 13.67
CA ALA A 139 -17.41 -10.76 12.97
C ALA A 139 -17.30 -10.97 11.45
N SER A 140 -17.19 -9.87 10.68
CA SER A 140 -17.16 -9.91 9.22
C SER A 140 -15.97 -10.62 8.58
N LEU A 141 -14.91 -10.97 9.31
CA LEU A 141 -13.88 -11.89 8.77
C LEU A 141 -14.49 -13.26 8.41
N THR A 142 -15.63 -13.63 9.01
CA THR A 142 -16.41 -14.83 8.63
C THR A 142 -16.70 -14.88 7.13
N LYS A 143 -16.97 -13.72 6.50
CA LYS A 143 -17.31 -13.60 5.08
C LYS A 143 -16.25 -14.23 4.20
N PRO A 144 -15.00 -13.75 4.17
CA PRO A 144 -13.95 -14.39 3.38
C PRO A 144 -13.49 -15.74 3.93
N LEU A 145 -13.38 -15.90 5.26
CA LEU A 145 -12.72 -17.09 5.84
C LEU A 145 -13.57 -18.36 5.73
N ALA A 146 -14.88 -18.26 5.96
CA ALA A 146 -15.79 -19.41 5.90
C ALA A 146 -16.59 -19.41 4.59
N THR A 147 -17.40 -18.38 4.37
CA THR A 147 -18.39 -18.36 3.30
C THR A 147 -17.75 -18.25 1.92
N GLY A 148 -16.85 -17.29 1.74
CA GLY A 148 -16.13 -17.06 0.50
C GLY A 148 -15.30 -18.26 0.09
N MET A 149 -14.54 -18.84 1.03
CA MET A 149 -13.80 -20.09 0.78
C MET A 149 -14.72 -21.26 0.42
N SER A 150 -15.84 -21.43 1.12
CA SER A 150 -16.80 -22.51 0.83
C SER A 150 -17.43 -22.37 -0.55
N VAL A 151 -17.81 -21.16 -0.94
CA VAL A 151 -18.32 -20.84 -2.28
C VAL A 151 -17.26 -21.14 -3.33
N MET A 152 -16.04 -20.62 -3.16
CA MET A 152 -14.96 -20.85 -4.14
C MET A 152 -14.55 -22.32 -4.23
N ARG A 153 -14.64 -23.07 -3.13
CA ARG A 153 -14.43 -24.53 -3.12
C ARG A 153 -15.48 -25.25 -3.96
N LEU A 154 -16.74 -24.92 -3.80
CA LEU A 154 -17.82 -25.49 -4.61
C LEU A 154 -17.73 -25.07 -6.09
N VAL A 155 -17.20 -23.88 -6.39
CA VAL A 155 -16.87 -23.47 -7.77
C VAL A 155 -15.72 -24.32 -8.32
N ASP A 156 -14.69 -24.57 -7.53
CA ASP A 156 -13.56 -25.44 -7.90
C ASP A 156 -14.00 -26.87 -8.21
N GLU A 157 -15.01 -27.35 -7.48
CA GLU A 157 -15.66 -28.65 -7.69
C GLU A 157 -16.68 -28.66 -8.86
N GLY A 158 -16.89 -27.52 -9.52
CA GLY A 158 -17.87 -27.37 -10.62
C GLY A 158 -19.33 -27.43 -10.19
N ARG A 159 -19.63 -27.29 -8.89
CA ARG A 159 -20.98 -27.34 -8.30
C ARG A 159 -21.66 -25.96 -8.26
N LEU A 160 -20.87 -24.89 -8.25
CA LEU A 160 -21.34 -23.52 -8.36
C LEU A 160 -20.73 -22.84 -9.59
N ASP A 161 -21.52 -21.95 -10.21
CA ASP A 161 -21.10 -21.06 -11.27
C ASP A 161 -21.21 -19.62 -10.76
N LEU A 162 -20.09 -18.88 -10.80
CA LEU A 162 -20.01 -17.50 -10.34
C LEU A 162 -20.95 -16.56 -11.13
N ASP A 163 -21.21 -16.86 -12.40
CA ASP A 163 -22.00 -16.02 -13.28
C ASP A 163 -23.46 -16.50 -13.42
N ALA A 164 -23.81 -17.62 -12.78
CA ALA A 164 -25.19 -18.07 -12.66
C ALA A 164 -26.02 -17.15 -11.76
N SER A 165 -27.32 -17.08 -12.06
CA SER A 165 -28.29 -16.38 -11.22
C SER A 165 -28.36 -17.00 -9.84
N VAL A 166 -28.47 -16.17 -8.80
CA VAL A 166 -28.74 -16.63 -7.43
C VAL A 166 -30.01 -17.48 -7.37
N ALA A 167 -31.02 -17.16 -8.19
CA ALA A 167 -32.28 -17.90 -8.24
C ALA A 167 -32.14 -19.35 -8.74
N THR A 168 -31.03 -19.69 -9.41
CA THR A 168 -30.71 -21.09 -9.77
C THR A 168 -30.53 -21.95 -8.53
N TYR A 169 -29.97 -21.38 -7.46
CA TYR A 169 -29.66 -22.09 -6.22
C TYR A 169 -30.68 -21.80 -5.11
N LEU A 170 -31.33 -20.63 -5.16
CA LEU A 170 -32.38 -20.19 -4.25
C LEU A 170 -33.67 -19.84 -5.01
N PRO A 171 -34.49 -20.82 -5.41
CA PRO A 171 -35.77 -20.54 -6.06
C PRO A 171 -36.65 -19.64 -5.20
N GLY A 172 -37.26 -18.61 -5.81
CA GLY A 172 -38.02 -17.57 -5.12
C GLY A 172 -37.21 -16.29 -4.90
N PHE A 173 -35.88 -16.34 -4.98
CA PHE A 173 -35.06 -15.14 -4.89
C PHE A 173 -35.31 -14.16 -6.05
N GLU A 174 -35.68 -14.63 -7.24
CA GLU A 174 -35.91 -13.82 -8.44
C GLU A 174 -37.02 -12.77 -8.31
N ARG A 175 -37.88 -12.90 -7.28
CA ARG A 175 -38.92 -11.95 -6.91
C ARG A 175 -38.38 -10.52 -6.85
N ARG A 176 -39.24 -9.54 -7.08
CA ARG A 176 -38.89 -8.10 -7.05
C ARG A 176 -37.73 -7.72 -8.00
N GLY A 177 -37.59 -8.42 -9.13
CA GLY A 177 -36.65 -8.06 -10.19
C GLY A 177 -35.21 -8.53 -9.98
N LYS A 178 -34.98 -9.49 -9.07
CA LYS A 178 -33.63 -9.94 -8.69
C LYS A 178 -33.04 -11.06 -9.56
N ARG A 179 -33.75 -11.50 -10.61
CA ARG A 179 -33.32 -12.61 -11.51
C ARG A 179 -31.91 -12.45 -12.09
N ARG A 180 -31.43 -11.21 -12.26
CA ARG A 180 -30.10 -10.91 -12.84
C ARG A 180 -28.95 -10.84 -11.82
N VAL A 181 -29.22 -10.95 -10.53
CA VAL A 181 -28.15 -11.00 -9.51
C VAL A 181 -27.47 -12.36 -9.60
N THR A 182 -26.13 -12.37 -9.59
CA THR A 182 -25.29 -13.57 -9.72
C THR A 182 -24.47 -13.79 -8.46
N LEU A 183 -23.85 -14.96 -8.32
CA LEU A 183 -22.93 -15.25 -7.20
C LEU A 183 -21.76 -14.26 -7.17
N ARG A 184 -21.21 -13.92 -8.34
CA ARG A 184 -20.16 -12.90 -8.49
C ARG A 184 -20.60 -11.55 -7.95
N HIS A 185 -21.85 -11.14 -8.22
CA HIS A 185 -22.41 -9.90 -7.67
C HIS A 185 -22.53 -9.96 -6.12
N LEU A 186 -22.87 -11.11 -5.54
CA LEU A 186 -22.92 -11.26 -4.08
C LEU A 186 -21.52 -11.11 -3.46
N LEU A 187 -20.52 -11.84 -3.98
CA LEU A 187 -19.13 -11.84 -3.49
C LEU A 187 -18.45 -10.47 -3.61
N LEU A 188 -18.79 -9.71 -4.66
CA LEU A 188 -18.24 -8.36 -4.92
C LEU A 188 -19.03 -7.23 -4.24
N HIS A 189 -20.11 -7.53 -3.53
CA HIS A 189 -21.01 -6.51 -2.97
C HIS A 189 -21.62 -5.56 -4.03
N THR A 190 -21.92 -6.08 -5.22
CA THR A 190 -22.52 -5.33 -6.33
C THR A 190 -23.90 -5.85 -6.73
N SER A 191 -24.55 -6.61 -5.86
CA SER A 191 -25.89 -7.19 -6.07
C SER A 191 -27.00 -6.14 -6.19
N GLY A 192 -26.80 -4.95 -5.61
CA GLY A 192 -27.84 -3.95 -5.44
C GLY A 192 -28.75 -4.20 -4.23
N LEU A 193 -28.54 -5.25 -3.45
CA LEU A 193 -29.27 -5.48 -2.19
C LEU A 193 -28.91 -4.42 -1.14
N PRO A 194 -29.81 -4.13 -0.19
CA PRO A 194 -29.48 -3.24 0.92
C PRO A 194 -28.33 -3.80 1.77
N ALA A 195 -27.65 -2.92 2.51
CA ALA A 195 -26.56 -3.35 3.39
C ALA A 195 -27.03 -4.34 4.46
N VAL A 196 -28.19 -4.05 5.04
CA VAL A 196 -28.86 -4.84 6.09
C VAL A 196 -30.38 -4.69 5.96
N ASN A 197 -31.14 -5.60 6.57
CA ASN A 197 -32.59 -5.54 6.76
C ASN A 197 -32.97 -5.51 8.26
N PRO A 198 -34.23 -5.17 8.62
CA PRO A 198 -34.68 -5.12 10.02
C PRO A 198 -34.40 -6.41 10.81
N ARG A 199 -34.08 -6.27 12.11
CA ARG A 199 -33.82 -7.42 12.99
C ARG A 199 -35.05 -8.32 13.19
N ARG A 200 -36.26 -7.73 13.14
CA ARG A 200 -37.53 -8.46 13.27
C ARG A 200 -37.75 -9.52 12.20
N ASP A 201 -37.15 -9.33 11.03
CA ASP A 201 -37.27 -10.27 9.92
C ASP A 201 -36.64 -11.64 10.26
N TYR A 202 -35.90 -11.74 11.37
CA TYR A 202 -35.25 -12.97 11.83
C TYR A 202 -35.89 -13.56 13.09
N GLU A 203 -36.97 -12.97 13.62
CA GLU A 203 -37.58 -13.39 14.89
C GLU A 203 -38.43 -14.67 14.76
N GLU A 204 -38.96 -14.94 13.57
CA GLU A 204 -39.81 -16.10 13.27
C GLU A 204 -39.02 -17.33 12.79
N GLY A 205 -37.68 -17.28 12.89
CA GLY A 205 -36.79 -18.38 12.53
C GLY A 205 -36.25 -18.32 11.10
N HIS A 206 -35.50 -19.35 10.74
CA HIS A 206 -34.71 -19.42 9.50
C HIS A 206 -35.56 -19.23 8.23
N ASP A 207 -36.60 -20.04 8.05
CA ASP A 207 -37.39 -20.04 6.80
C ASP A 207 -38.12 -18.72 6.58
N ALA A 208 -38.70 -18.14 7.64
CA ALA A 208 -39.34 -16.82 7.60
C ALA A 208 -38.32 -15.73 7.22
N ALA A 209 -37.11 -15.79 7.79
CA ALA A 209 -36.05 -14.85 7.44
C ALA A 209 -35.71 -14.90 5.95
N PHE A 210 -35.58 -16.09 5.36
CA PHE A 210 -35.29 -16.21 3.92
C PHE A 210 -36.44 -15.74 3.04
N GLU A 211 -37.69 -15.93 3.43
CA GLU A 211 -38.84 -15.34 2.72
C GLU A 211 -38.80 -13.80 2.75
N HIS A 212 -38.43 -13.19 3.89
CA HIS A 212 -38.20 -11.76 3.97
C HIS A 212 -37.04 -11.28 3.08
N LEU A 213 -35.91 -12.02 3.08
CA LEU A 213 -34.78 -11.72 2.20
C LEU A 213 -35.17 -11.81 0.71
N PHE A 214 -36.00 -12.79 0.34
CA PHE A 214 -36.53 -12.95 -1.01
C PHE A 214 -37.50 -11.83 -1.41
N ASP A 215 -38.17 -11.16 -0.46
CA ASP A 215 -39.03 -10.00 -0.77
C ASP A 215 -38.30 -8.65 -0.78
N LEU A 216 -37.00 -8.61 -0.47
CA LEU A 216 -36.22 -7.37 -0.55
C LEU A 216 -36.16 -6.84 -1.99
N ARG A 217 -36.23 -5.51 -2.12
CA ARG A 217 -36.02 -4.77 -3.37
C ARG A 217 -34.57 -4.36 -3.52
N LEU A 218 -34.10 -4.34 -4.75
CA LEU A 218 -32.79 -3.77 -5.07
C LEU A 218 -32.83 -2.24 -4.92
N ARG A 219 -31.75 -1.67 -4.38
CA ARG A 219 -31.47 -0.23 -4.37
C ARG A 219 -30.92 0.27 -5.70
N THR A 220 -30.14 -0.57 -6.38
CA THR A 220 -29.54 -0.32 -7.69
C THR A 220 -29.62 -1.59 -8.55
N GLY A 221 -29.47 -1.47 -9.87
CA GLY A 221 -29.33 -2.66 -10.71
C GLY A 221 -28.08 -3.48 -10.34
N PRO A 222 -28.07 -4.81 -10.57
CA PRO A 222 -26.89 -5.65 -10.35
C PRO A 222 -25.70 -5.12 -11.16
N GLY A 223 -24.53 -5.02 -10.54
CA GLY A 223 -23.33 -4.43 -11.11
C GLY A 223 -23.30 -2.89 -11.12
N GLY A 224 -24.42 -2.22 -10.80
CA GLY A 224 -24.55 -0.77 -10.94
C GLY A 224 -23.89 0.06 -9.83
N ALA A 225 -23.67 -0.52 -8.65
CA ALA A 225 -23.02 0.16 -7.52
C ALA A 225 -22.37 -0.84 -6.57
N TYR A 226 -21.30 -0.44 -5.87
CA TYR A 226 -20.77 -1.15 -4.71
C TYR A 226 -21.52 -0.74 -3.45
N HIS A 227 -22.04 -1.73 -2.73
CA HIS A 227 -22.70 -1.58 -1.44
C HIS A 227 -22.37 -2.76 -0.52
N TYR A 228 -21.49 -2.54 0.47
CA TYR A 228 -21.18 -3.55 1.48
C TYR A 228 -22.46 -4.07 2.16
N SER A 229 -22.71 -5.36 2.04
CA SER A 229 -24.01 -5.99 2.39
C SER A 229 -23.83 -7.33 3.08
N ASP A 230 -24.36 -7.43 4.30
CA ASP A 230 -24.42 -8.67 5.06
C ASP A 230 -25.37 -9.67 4.43
N ILE A 231 -26.45 -9.17 3.82
CA ILE A 231 -27.47 -10.01 3.17
C ILE A 231 -26.86 -10.83 2.04
N ASN A 232 -25.91 -10.28 1.28
CA ASN A 232 -25.21 -11.03 0.24
C ASN A 232 -24.57 -12.31 0.79
N TYR A 233 -23.97 -12.21 1.98
CA TYR A 233 -23.26 -13.34 2.58
C TYR A 233 -24.18 -14.29 3.34
N ILE A 234 -25.28 -13.80 3.92
CA ILE A 234 -26.33 -14.67 4.46
C ILE A 234 -26.87 -15.57 3.33
N LEU A 235 -27.16 -14.99 2.15
CA LEU A 235 -27.61 -15.75 0.98
C LEU A 235 -26.52 -16.73 0.47
N LEU A 236 -25.25 -16.33 0.43
CA LEU A 236 -24.16 -17.23 0.04
C LEU A 236 -24.01 -18.41 1.01
N GLY A 237 -24.18 -18.18 2.32
CA GLY A 237 -24.16 -19.26 3.31
C GLY A 237 -25.26 -20.29 3.08
N GLU A 238 -26.48 -19.83 2.76
CA GLU A 238 -27.59 -20.73 2.40
C GLU A 238 -27.34 -21.48 1.08
N ILE A 239 -26.75 -20.82 0.09
CA ILE A 239 -26.38 -21.48 -1.18
C ILE A 239 -25.38 -22.60 -0.92
N VAL A 240 -24.35 -22.35 -0.10
CA VAL A 240 -23.42 -23.39 0.33
C VAL A 240 -24.21 -24.54 0.94
N SER A 241 -25.17 -24.26 1.81
CA SER A 241 -25.92 -25.32 2.46
C SER A 241 -26.76 -26.17 1.52
N ARG A 242 -27.57 -25.52 0.67
CA ARG A 242 -28.42 -26.22 -0.30
C ARG A 242 -27.65 -27.01 -1.35
N VAL A 243 -26.53 -26.46 -1.82
CA VAL A 243 -25.72 -27.10 -2.87
C VAL A 243 -24.85 -28.21 -2.30
N SER A 244 -24.31 -28.04 -1.09
CA SER A 244 -23.46 -29.03 -0.44
C SER A 244 -24.24 -30.17 0.20
N GLY A 245 -25.43 -29.89 0.74
CA GLY A 245 -26.18 -30.78 1.63
C GLY A 245 -25.70 -30.74 3.09
N GLN A 246 -24.77 -29.85 3.42
CA GLN A 246 -24.21 -29.66 4.76
C GLN A 246 -24.52 -28.24 5.24
N SER A 247 -24.60 -27.99 6.54
CA SER A 247 -24.64 -26.60 7.02
C SER A 247 -23.31 -25.87 6.71
N LEU A 248 -23.32 -24.53 6.70
CA LEU A 248 -22.12 -23.75 6.38
C LEU A 248 -20.95 -24.06 7.35
N ASP A 249 -21.25 -24.26 8.63
CA ASP A 249 -20.23 -24.60 9.64
C ASP A 249 -19.68 -26.01 9.44
N GLU A 250 -20.51 -26.99 9.12
CA GLU A 250 -20.06 -28.36 8.78
C GLU A 250 -19.19 -28.38 7.52
N PHE A 251 -19.59 -27.64 6.47
CA PHE A 251 -18.85 -27.59 5.22
C PHE A 251 -17.49 -26.90 5.40
N ALA A 252 -17.48 -25.74 6.07
CA ALA A 252 -16.24 -25.00 6.32
C ALA A 252 -15.27 -25.81 7.21
N GLU A 253 -15.78 -26.52 8.22
CA GLU A 253 -14.97 -27.42 9.03
C GLU A 253 -14.36 -28.55 8.19
N ALA A 254 -15.18 -29.26 7.40
CA ALA A 254 -14.72 -30.43 6.64
C ALA A 254 -13.78 -30.08 5.48
N HIS A 255 -13.97 -28.92 4.84
CA HIS A 255 -13.30 -28.60 3.56
C HIS A 255 -12.29 -27.45 3.66
N VAL A 256 -12.29 -26.68 4.75
CA VAL A 256 -11.38 -25.54 4.95
C VAL A 256 -10.57 -25.69 6.23
N PHE A 257 -11.21 -25.72 7.39
CA PHE A 257 -10.51 -25.62 8.69
C PHE A 257 -9.85 -26.92 9.12
N GLY A 258 -10.57 -28.05 9.02
CA GLY A 258 -10.06 -29.38 9.34
C GLY A 258 -8.82 -29.77 8.53
N PRO A 259 -8.84 -29.67 7.19
CA PRO A 259 -7.66 -29.93 6.36
C PRO A 259 -6.47 -29.01 6.66
N LEU A 260 -6.72 -27.79 7.14
CA LEU A 260 -5.68 -26.87 7.59
C LEU A 260 -5.26 -27.10 9.04
N ALA A 261 -5.84 -28.05 9.75
CA ALA A 261 -5.66 -28.29 11.18
C ALA A 261 -5.88 -27.02 12.02
N MET A 262 -6.91 -26.24 11.67
CA MET A 262 -7.37 -25.08 12.44
C MET A 262 -8.35 -25.54 13.53
N THR A 263 -7.82 -26.21 14.55
CA THR A 263 -8.62 -26.93 15.56
C THR A 263 -9.37 -26.03 16.55
N GLU A 264 -9.07 -24.74 16.55
CA GLU A 264 -9.67 -23.73 17.43
C GLU A 264 -10.49 -22.70 16.65
N THR A 265 -10.90 -23.05 15.43
CA THR A 265 -11.69 -22.22 14.52
C THR A 265 -13.01 -22.88 14.19
N ARG A 266 -14.13 -22.27 14.58
CA ARG A 266 -15.46 -22.79 14.26
C ARG A 266 -16.57 -21.79 14.55
N PHE A 267 -17.74 -22.06 13.99
CA PHE A 267 -18.99 -21.51 14.50
C PHE A 267 -19.40 -22.24 15.78
N ARG A 268 -20.23 -21.59 16.61
CA ARG A 268 -20.79 -22.15 17.86
C ARG A 268 -19.71 -22.82 18.73
N PRO A 269 -18.72 -22.06 19.23
CA PRO A 269 -17.62 -22.62 20.00
C PRO A 269 -18.15 -23.36 21.25
N PRO A 270 -17.57 -24.51 21.63
CA PRO A 270 -18.03 -25.28 22.77
C PRO A 270 -17.91 -24.50 24.07
N VAL A 271 -18.80 -24.78 25.03
CA VAL A 271 -18.81 -24.12 26.35
C VAL A 271 -17.45 -24.16 27.05
N ALA A 272 -16.68 -25.23 26.85
CA ALA A 272 -15.33 -25.38 27.40
C ALA A 272 -14.34 -24.30 26.91
N TRP A 273 -14.59 -23.65 25.78
CA TRP A 273 -13.76 -22.56 25.27
C TRP A 273 -14.08 -21.20 25.89
N ARG A 274 -15.27 -21.02 26.50
CA ARG A 274 -15.72 -19.73 27.05
C ARG A 274 -14.66 -19.02 27.91
N PRO A 275 -13.91 -19.68 28.82
CA PRO A 275 -12.86 -19.01 29.61
C PRO A 275 -11.72 -18.38 28.78
N ARG A 276 -11.50 -18.85 27.54
CA ARG A 276 -10.50 -18.29 26.61
C ARG A 276 -11.08 -17.33 25.59
N ILE A 277 -12.41 -17.27 25.45
CA ILE A 277 -13.07 -16.35 24.52
C ILE A 277 -13.06 -14.95 25.12
N ALA A 278 -12.61 -13.96 24.34
CA ALA A 278 -12.76 -12.56 24.69
C ALA A 278 -14.24 -12.15 24.56
N PRO A 279 -14.89 -11.64 25.61
CA PRO A 279 -16.22 -11.04 25.48
C PRO A 279 -16.22 -9.84 24.51
N THR A 280 -17.40 -9.56 23.95
CA THR A 280 -17.65 -8.35 23.16
C THR A 280 -18.46 -7.34 23.99
N GLU A 281 -19.44 -6.66 23.41
CA GLU A 281 -20.31 -5.73 24.13
C GLU A 281 -21.37 -6.47 24.96
N GLU A 282 -22.08 -5.72 25.81
CA GLU A 282 -23.19 -6.26 26.59
C GLU A 282 -24.47 -6.47 25.77
N ARG A 283 -25.17 -7.56 26.07
CA ARG A 283 -26.54 -7.84 25.62
C ARG A 283 -27.32 -8.42 26.80
N ASP A 284 -28.47 -7.81 27.10
CA ASP A 284 -29.35 -8.20 28.19
C ASP A 284 -28.62 -8.27 29.55
N ASP A 285 -27.88 -7.20 29.88
CA ASP A 285 -27.07 -7.03 31.11
C ASP A 285 -25.96 -8.08 31.32
N HIS A 286 -25.53 -8.76 30.25
CA HIS A 286 -24.43 -9.72 30.29
C HIS A 286 -23.46 -9.51 29.12
N PRO A 287 -22.14 -9.62 29.33
CA PRO A 287 -21.18 -9.60 28.23
C PRO A 287 -21.41 -10.77 27.29
N ILE A 288 -21.53 -10.50 25.98
CA ILE A 288 -21.62 -11.56 24.97
C ILE A 288 -20.29 -12.32 24.94
N ARG A 289 -20.30 -13.61 25.30
CA ARG A 289 -19.11 -14.46 25.37
C ARG A 289 -19.39 -15.88 24.91
N GLY A 290 -18.88 -16.21 23.73
CA GLY A 290 -19.06 -17.52 23.08
C GLY A 290 -20.31 -17.63 22.20
N ASP A 291 -21.16 -16.61 22.22
CA ASP A 291 -22.23 -16.43 21.24
C ASP A 291 -21.81 -15.34 20.24
N VAL A 292 -22.27 -15.43 19.00
CA VAL A 292 -21.96 -14.42 17.98
C VAL A 292 -22.50 -13.04 18.36
N HIS A 293 -21.66 -12.02 18.16
CA HIS A 293 -21.93 -10.61 18.38
C HIS A 293 -23.02 -10.09 17.43
N ASP A 294 -22.94 -10.42 16.14
CA ASP A 294 -23.90 -9.95 15.14
C ASP A 294 -25.33 -10.44 15.47
N PRO A 295 -26.29 -9.52 15.67
CA PRO A 295 -27.63 -9.87 16.15
C PRO A 295 -28.48 -10.65 15.13
N ARG A 296 -28.14 -10.61 13.83
CA ARG A 296 -28.84 -11.40 12.79
C ARG A 296 -28.32 -12.81 12.77
N SER A 297 -27.00 -12.97 12.77
CA SER A 297 -26.33 -14.26 12.86
C SER A 297 -26.74 -15.00 14.14
N TRP A 298 -26.86 -14.27 15.27
CA TRP A 298 -27.35 -14.86 16.52
C TRP A 298 -28.77 -15.40 16.41
N ARG A 299 -29.67 -14.70 15.70
CA ARG A 299 -31.05 -15.16 15.44
C ARG A 299 -31.12 -16.31 14.42
N LEU A 300 -30.08 -16.49 13.61
CA LEU A 300 -29.89 -17.64 12.72
C LEU A 300 -29.09 -18.76 13.40
N ASP A 301 -29.32 -18.99 14.70
CA ASP A 301 -28.65 -20.01 15.51
C ASP A 301 -27.10 -19.94 15.50
N GLY A 302 -26.55 -18.74 15.27
CA GLY A 302 -25.11 -18.51 15.28
C GLY A 302 -24.36 -18.96 14.03
N VAL A 303 -25.03 -19.52 13.02
CA VAL A 303 -24.42 -19.94 11.75
C VAL A 303 -25.01 -19.11 10.61
N ALA A 304 -24.28 -18.08 10.20
CA ALA A 304 -24.65 -17.26 9.05
C ALA A 304 -23.40 -16.88 8.24
N GLY A 305 -23.58 -16.62 6.95
CA GLY A 305 -22.42 -16.35 6.10
C GLY A 305 -21.75 -15.00 6.34
N ASN A 306 -22.42 -14.06 7.02
CA ASN A 306 -21.91 -12.71 7.27
C ASN A 306 -21.06 -12.59 8.55
N ALA A 307 -21.32 -13.39 9.58
CA ALA A 307 -20.65 -13.41 10.88
C ALA A 307 -20.94 -14.73 11.64
N GLY A 308 -20.19 -15.03 12.70
CA GLY A 308 -20.38 -16.21 13.55
C GLY A 308 -19.16 -17.09 13.74
N LEU A 309 -18.08 -16.83 13.00
CA LEU A 309 -16.83 -17.57 13.14
C LEU A 309 -16.04 -17.07 14.35
N PHE A 310 -15.53 -18.01 15.14
CA PHE A 310 -14.57 -17.78 16.23
C PHE A 310 -13.23 -18.39 15.87
N SER A 311 -12.12 -17.76 16.25
CA SER A 311 -10.78 -18.32 16.01
C SER A 311 -9.72 -17.72 16.94
N THR A 312 -8.53 -18.33 16.93
CA THR A 312 -7.31 -17.82 17.56
C THR A 312 -6.37 -17.20 16.54
N ALA A 313 -5.38 -16.45 17.02
CA ALA A 313 -4.38 -15.88 16.14
C ALA A 313 -3.51 -16.94 15.42
N ASP A 314 -3.31 -18.10 16.05
CA ASP A 314 -2.48 -19.17 15.50
C ASP A 314 -3.17 -19.89 14.35
N ASP A 315 -4.46 -20.20 14.47
CA ASP A 315 -5.24 -20.80 13.39
C ASP A 315 -5.35 -19.86 12.18
N LEU A 316 -5.63 -18.59 12.43
CA LEU A 316 -5.69 -17.59 11.35
C LEU A 316 -4.33 -17.37 10.67
N SER A 317 -3.22 -17.57 11.40
CA SER A 317 -1.88 -17.56 10.79
C SER A 317 -1.69 -18.74 9.84
N ARG A 318 -2.26 -19.92 10.12
CA ARG A 318 -2.26 -21.07 9.20
C ARG A 318 -3.08 -20.76 7.96
N PHE A 319 -4.27 -20.19 8.14
CA PHE A 319 -5.10 -19.74 7.02
C PHE A 319 -4.38 -18.72 6.12
N ALA A 320 -3.78 -17.70 6.72
CA ALA A 320 -3.07 -16.65 5.98
C ALA A 320 -1.89 -17.22 5.18
N ARG A 321 -1.14 -18.15 5.76
CA ARG A 321 -0.04 -18.84 5.07
C ARG A 321 -0.53 -19.70 3.90
N MET A 322 -1.65 -20.41 4.05
CA MET A 322 -2.29 -21.13 2.94
C MET A 322 -2.66 -20.19 1.79
N MET A 323 -3.21 -19.01 2.12
CA MET A 323 -3.58 -18.00 1.14
C MET A 323 -2.35 -17.39 0.44
N LEU A 324 -1.26 -17.12 1.15
CA LEU A 324 0.00 -16.65 0.55
C LEU A 324 0.66 -17.72 -0.33
N ALA A 325 0.53 -18.99 0.05
CA ALA A 325 1.09 -20.14 -0.67
C ALA A 325 0.20 -20.66 -1.83
N GLY A 326 -0.75 -19.85 -2.33
CA GLY A 326 -1.52 -20.22 -3.53
C GLY A 326 -2.56 -21.32 -3.30
N GLY A 327 -3.14 -21.40 -2.10
CA GLY A 327 -4.23 -22.34 -1.81
C GLY A 327 -3.78 -23.67 -1.18
N VAL A 328 -2.51 -23.80 -0.79
CA VAL A 328 -1.94 -25.03 -0.21
C VAL A 328 -1.14 -24.76 1.06
N LEU A 329 -1.26 -25.63 2.06
CA LEU A 329 -0.39 -25.62 3.23
C LEU A 329 -0.22 -27.04 3.79
N GLY A 330 1.02 -27.44 4.09
CA GLY A 330 1.29 -28.73 4.74
C GLY A 330 0.78 -29.95 3.94
N GLY A 331 0.77 -29.86 2.61
CA GLY A 331 0.23 -30.90 1.72
C GLY A 331 -1.29 -30.85 1.51
N ALA A 332 -2.03 -30.08 2.30
CA ALA A 332 -3.47 -29.89 2.11
C ALA A 332 -3.73 -28.78 1.08
N ARG A 333 -4.42 -29.12 -0.02
CA ARG A 333 -4.89 -28.17 -1.04
C ARG A 333 -6.36 -27.82 -0.80
N ILE A 334 -6.62 -26.55 -0.52
CA ILE A 334 -7.97 -26.04 -0.27
C ILE A 334 -8.61 -25.53 -1.56
N LEU A 335 -7.85 -24.84 -2.40
CA LEU A 335 -8.26 -24.39 -3.73
C LEU A 335 -7.21 -24.78 -4.77
N SER A 336 -7.64 -25.05 -6.00
CA SER A 336 -6.76 -25.10 -7.16
C SER A 336 -6.05 -23.74 -7.36
N PRO A 337 -4.84 -23.73 -7.97
CA PRO A 337 -4.14 -22.48 -8.27
C PRO A 337 -5.00 -21.50 -9.08
N GLU A 338 -5.81 -22.03 -10.01
CA GLU A 338 -6.70 -21.23 -10.85
C GLU A 338 -7.80 -20.56 -10.03
N ARG A 339 -8.46 -21.27 -9.11
CA ARG A 339 -9.52 -20.69 -8.27
C ARG A 339 -8.99 -19.81 -7.17
N HIS A 340 -7.81 -20.11 -6.64
CA HIS A 340 -7.11 -19.21 -5.73
C HIS A 340 -6.81 -17.87 -6.42
N ALA A 341 -6.17 -17.91 -7.60
CA ALA A 341 -5.88 -16.72 -8.39
C ALA A 341 -7.16 -15.96 -8.77
N GLU A 342 -8.24 -16.66 -9.15
CA GLU A 342 -9.53 -16.03 -9.41
C GLU A 342 -10.08 -15.35 -8.15
N MET A 343 -10.01 -16.00 -6.98
CA MET A 343 -10.52 -15.42 -5.74
C MET A 343 -9.80 -14.13 -5.37
N THR A 344 -8.47 -14.11 -5.47
CA THR A 344 -7.62 -13.02 -4.97
C THR A 344 -7.34 -11.93 -6.01
N ALA A 345 -7.69 -12.13 -7.27
CA ALA A 345 -7.45 -11.13 -8.31
C ALA A 345 -8.22 -9.81 -8.05
N PRO A 346 -7.55 -8.65 -8.15
CA PRO A 346 -8.21 -7.35 -8.03
C PRO A 346 -9.15 -7.09 -9.21
N ARG A 347 -10.33 -6.54 -8.93
CA ARG A 347 -11.38 -6.24 -9.90
C ARG A 347 -11.94 -4.84 -9.65
N THR A 348 -12.03 -4.06 -10.72
CA THR A 348 -12.69 -2.76 -10.68
C THR A 348 -14.18 -2.96 -10.47
N VAL A 349 -14.73 -2.28 -9.46
CA VAL A 349 -16.16 -2.18 -9.19
C VAL A 349 -16.54 -0.70 -9.10
N PRO A 350 -17.82 -0.32 -9.28
CA PRO A 350 -18.22 1.06 -9.09
C PRO A 350 -17.81 1.57 -7.70
N GLY A 351 -16.97 2.61 -7.63
CA GLY A 351 -16.48 3.17 -6.37
C GLY A 351 -15.16 2.58 -5.83
N GLY A 352 -14.52 1.61 -6.49
CA GLY A 352 -13.20 1.14 -6.06
C GLY A 352 -12.72 -0.17 -6.70
N VAL A 353 -11.87 -0.89 -5.96
CA VAL A 353 -11.33 -2.20 -6.34
C VAL A 353 -11.69 -3.19 -5.25
N ARG A 354 -12.07 -4.41 -5.63
CA ARG A 354 -12.43 -5.53 -4.75
C ARG A 354 -11.82 -6.83 -5.29
N THR A 355 -11.75 -7.86 -4.46
CA THR A 355 -11.54 -9.24 -4.95
C THR A 355 -12.80 -10.06 -4.65
N LEU A 356 -12.82 -11.34 -5.02
CA LEU A 356 -13.94 -12.20 -4.60
C LEU A 356 -13.81 -12.45 -3.10
N SER A 357 -14.75 -11.88 -2.36
CA SER A 357 -14.86 -11.98 -0.91
C SER A 357 -13.90 -11.17 -0.04
N TRP A 358 -12.85 -10.57 -0.60
CA TRP A 358 -11.93 -9.69 0.14
C TRP A 358 -12.01 -8.24 -0.31
N ASP A 359 -11.62 -7.33 0.58
CA ASP A 359 -11.26 -5.97 0.22
C ASP A 359 -9.92 -5.97 -0.53
N ALA A 360 -9.80 -5.05 -1.48
CA ALA A 360 -8.51 -4.66 -2.05
C ALA A 360 -8.04 -3.35 -1.37
N PRO A 361 -6.73 -3.08 -1.29
CA PRO A 361 -6.24 -1.85 -0.69
C PRO A 361 -6.78 -0.63 -1.46
N SER A 362 -7.29 0.35 -0.72
CA SER A 362 -7.61 1.66 -1.27
C SER A 362 -6.36 2.32 -1.86
N SER A 363 -6.51 3.38 -2.65
CA SER A 363 -5.38 4.20 -3.09
C SER A 363 -4.53 4.70 -1.90
N GLU A 364 -5.17 5.00 -0.78
CA GLU A 364 -4.52 5.36 0.49
C GLU A 364 -3.70 4.20 1.09
N ARG A 365 -4.24 2.98 1.13
CA ARG A 365 -3.50 1.80 1.62
C ARG A 365 -2.34 1.41 0.69
N ARG A 366 -2.51 1.53 -0.63
CA ARG A 366 -1.43 1.30 -1.61
C ARG A 366 -0.31 2.34 -1.50
N ALA A 367 -0.66 3.61 -1.30
CA ALA A 367 0.32 4.67 -1.06
C ALA A 367 1.15 4.46 0.22
N ARG A 368 0.72 3.57 1.12
CA ARG A 368 1.41 3.17 2.35
C ARG A 368 2.22 1.88 2.20
N GLY A 369 2.35 1.37 0.98
CA GLY A 369 3.26 0.29 0.63
C GLY A 369 2.63 -1.10 0.51
N TYR A 370 1.31 -1.24 0.68
CA TYR A 370 0.65 -2.48 0.26
C TYR A 370 0.76 -2.64 -1.26
N GLY A 371 1.13 -3.84 -1.69
CA GLY A 371 1.22 -4.27 -3.07
C GLY A 371 -0.11 -4.20 -3.81
N ALA A 372 -0.04 -4.21 -5.14
CA ALA A 372 -1.23 -4.17 -6.00
C ALA A 372 -2.09 -5.44 -5.86
N ARG A 373 -1.46 -6.56 -5.47
CA ARG A 373 -2.13 -7.84 -5.24
C ARG A 373 -2.51 -8.07 -3.78
N ALA A 374 -2.32 -7.10 -2.89
CA ALA A 374 -2.74 -7.24 -1.51
C ALA A 374 -4.27 -7.33 -1.38
N TYR A 375 -4.73 -8.06 -0.38
CA TYR A 375 -6.14 -8.19 -0.05
C TYR A 375 -6.32 -8.46 1.44
N GLY A 376 -7.46 -8.08 1.98
CA GLY A 376 -7.74 -8.24 3.41
C GLY A 376 -9.20 -7.99 3.73
N HIS A 377 -9.53 -8.04 5.02
CA HIS A 377 -10.87 -7.72 5.49
C HIS A 377 -10.84 -7.32 6.98
N LEU A 378 -11.77 -6.47 7.39
CA LEU A 378 -11.96 -6.04 8.78
C LEU A 378 -13.20 -6.70 9.41
N GLY A 379 -13.16 -6.93 10.72
CA GLY A 379 -14.29 -7.39 11.53
C GLY A 379 -14.76 -6.30 12.49
N PHE A 380 -16.08 -6.17 12.65
CA PHE A 380 -16.68 -5.14 13.49
C PHE A 380 -16.17 -5.18 14.93
N THR A 381 -15.91 -6.37 15.49
CA THR A 381 -15.38 -6.58 16.84
C THR A 381 -13.94 -6.09 17.04
N GLY A 382 -13.30 -5.55 16.00
CA GLY A 382 -11.94 -5.02 16.03
C GLY A 382 -10.88 -6.03 15.57
N THR A 383 -11.30 -7.02 14.79
CA THR A 383 -10.41 -8.01 14.16
C THR A 383 -10.04 -7.58 12.74
N ALA A 384 -8.86 -7.95 12.27
CA ALA A 384 -8.40 -7.63 10.93
C ALA A 384 -7.39 -8.67 10.46
N LEU A 385 -7.48 -9.06 9.19
CA LEU A 385 -6.47 -9.85 8.49
C LEU A 385 -6.20 -9.20 7.13
N TRP A 386 -4.95 -8.85 6.89
CA TRP A 386 -4.46 -8.38 5.60
C TRP A 386 -3.30 -9.26 5.14
N MET A 387 -3.26 -9.55 3.85
CA MET A 387 -2.26 -10.38 3.20
C MET A 387 -1.76 -9.67 1.95
N ASP A 388 -0.46 -9.75 1.73
CA ASP A 388 0.21 -9.13 0.60
C ASP A 388 1.14 -10.15 -0.08
N PRO A 389 0.70 -10.76 -1.19
CA PRO A 389 1.53 -11.68 -1.96
C PRO A 389 2.75 -11.01 -2.59
N ASP A 390 2.75 -9.68 -2.82
CA ASP A 390 3.89 -8.95 -3.36
C ASP A 390 5.01 -8.83 -2.32
N LEU A 391 4.63 -8.84 -1.04
CA LEU A 391 5.56 -8.77 0.09
C LEU A 391 5.75 -10.10 0.81
N ASP A 392 5.07 -11.18 0.39
CA ASP A 392 4.95 -12.41 1.18
C ASP A 392 4.74 -12.10 2.67
N LEU A 393 3.67 -11.36 2.95
CA LEU A 393 3.37 -10.77 4.25
C LEU A 393 1.91 -11.03 4.63
N PHE A 394 1.67 -11.31 5.90
CA PHE A 394 0.35 -11.12 6.50
C PHE A 394 0.43 -10.37 7.82
N VAL A 395 -0.56 -9.52 8.05
CA VAL A 395 -0.77 -8.79 9.31
C VAL A 395 -2.12 -9.20 9.87
N LEU A 396 -2.09 -9.79 11.05
CA LEU A 396 -3.25 -10.22 11.80
C LEU A 396 -3.33 -9.43 13.11
N PHE A 397 -4.49 -8.83 13.36
CA PHE A 397 -4.74 -8.07 14.57
C PHE A 397 -6.13 -8.44 15.09
N LEU A 398 -6.16 -9.09 16.25
CA LEU A 398 -7.38 -9.52 16.91
C LEU A 398 -7.54 -8.73 18.20
N SER A 399 -8.55 -7.89 18.29
CA SER A 399 -8.87 -7.14 19.50
C SER A 399 -10.29 -7.41 19.96
N ASN A 400 -10.58 -7.03 21.19
CA ASN A 400 -11.92 -7.00 21.77
C ASN A 400 -12.41 -5.55 21.87
N ARG A 401 -12.25 -4.74 20.81
CA ARG A 401 -12.41 -3.27 20.88
C ARG A 401 -13.75 -2.85 21.48
N VAL A 402 -14.80 -3.59 21.14
CA VAL A 402 -16.21 -3.32 21.51
C VAL A 402 -16.55 -3.72 22.95
N HIS A 403 -15.62 -4.27 23.72
CA HIS A 403 -15.88 -4.64 25.11
C HIS A 403 -15.53 -3.48 26.07
N PRO A 404 -16.38 -3.14 27.05
CA PRO A 404 -17.70 -3.73 27.33
C PRO A 404 -18.89 -3.05 26.64
N ASP A 405 -18.69 -1.85 26.08
CA ASP A 405 -19.75 -0.87 25.82
C ASP A 405 -20.06 -0.63 24.33
N GLY A 406 -19.45 -1.42 23.44
CA GLY A 406 -19.64 -1.30 22.00
C GLY A 406 -18.72 -0.29 21.30
N ASP A 407 -17.87 0.43 22.03
CA ASP A 407 -17.07 1.54 21.51
C ASP A 407 -15.65 1.13 21.07
N GLY A 408 -14.76 2.11 20.84
CA GLY A 408 -13.34 1.94 20.54
C GLY A 408 -13.01 2.02 19.05
N ASN A 409 -11.85 2.61 18.70
CA ASN A 409 -11.41 2.72 17.31
C ASN A 409 -9.99 2.19 17.11
N VAL A 410 -9.89 1.00 16.49
CA VAL A 410 -8.61 0.34 16.22
C VAL A 410 -8.00 0.68 14.87
N GLY A 411 -8.69 1.46 14.01
CA GLY A 411 -8.20 1.84 12.68
C GLY A 411 -6.80 2.49 12.70
N PRO A 412 -6.54 3.50 13.56
CA PRO A 412 -5.24 4.14 13.64
C PRO A 412 -4.10 3.22 14.09
N VAL A 413 -4.35 2.30 15.02
CA VAL A 413 -3.30 1.36 15.50
C VAL A 413 -3.02 0.28 14.47
N LEU A 414 -4.06 -0.25 13.82
CA LEU A 414 -3.93 -1.17 12.68
C LEU A 414 -3.06 -0.56 11.59
N GLN A 415 -3.34 0.69 11.21
CA GLN A 415 -2.57 1.40 10.21
C GLN A 415 -1.08 1.51 10.58
N ARG A 416 -0.76 1.89 11.83
CA ARG A 416 0.63 1.99 12.29
C ARG A 416 1.34 0.62 12.23
N ILE A 417 0.64 -0.46 12.60
CA ILE A 417 1.19 -1.81 12.55
C ILE A 417 1.42 -2.24 11.09
N ASP A 418 0.46 -2.01 10.20
CA ASP A 418 0.57 -2.28 8.75
C ASP A 418 1.82 -1.61 8.18
N GLU A 419 1.99 -0.30 8.41
CA GLU A 419 3.13 0.49 7.93
C GLU A 419 4.47 -0.07 8.43
N ILE A 420 4.56 -0.43 9.72
CA ILE A 420 5.78 -1.01 10.30
C ILE A 420 6.08 -2.38 9.67
N ALA A 421 5.06 -3.23 9.53
CA ALA A 421 5.19 -4.57 8.99
C ALA A 421 5.64 -4.56 7.52
N ILE A 422 4.99 -3.74 6.69
CA ILE A 422 5.32 -3.52 5.28
C ILE A 422 6.74 -2.99 5.16
N ASP A 423 7.08 -1.95 5.91
CA ASP A 423 8.40 -1.36 5.90
C ASP A 423 9.48 -2.38 6.26
N ALA A 424 9.23 -3.22 7.28
CA ALA A 424 10.16 -4.24 7.72
C ALA A 424 10.32 -5.34 6.66
N ARG A 425 9.21 -5.77 6.05
CA ARG A 425 9.24 -6.83 5.03
C ARG A 425 9.88 -6.36 3.73
N ALA A 426 9.56 -5.16 3.25
CA ALA A 426 10.19 -4.56 2.07
C ALA A 426 11.71 -4.37 2.24
N ARG A 427 12.21 -4.20 3.48
CA ARG A 427 13.66 -4.18 3.75
C ARG A 427 14.31 -5.56 3.71
N ALA A 428 13.56 -6.60 4.11
CA ALA A 428 14.04 -7.97 4.25
C ALA A 428 13.93 -8.78 2.96
N LEU A 429 12.97 -8.46 2.10
CA LEU A 429 12.82 -9.11 0.82
C LEU A 429 13.96 -8.71 -0.12
N PRO A 430 14.56 -9.67 -0.85
CA PRO A 430 15.26 -9.32 -2.07
C PRO A 430 14.21 -8.67 -2.99
N PRO A 431 14.51 -7.56 -3.66
CA PRO A 431 13.61 -7.04 -4.66
C PRO A 431 13.39 -8.12 -5.73
N PRO A 432 12.21 -8.12 -6.39
CA PRO A 432 11.93 -9.09 -7.43
C PRO A 432 13.08 -9.09 -8.44
N PRO A 433 13.56 -10.26 -8.91
CA PRO A 433 14.57 -10.29 -9.95
C PRO A 433 14.04 -9.50 -11.13
N ALA A 434 14.69 -8.39 -11.45
CA ALA A 434 14.28 -7.61 -12.60
C ALA A 434 14.52 -8.48 -13.85
N GLU A 435 13.46 -8.79 -14.59
CA GLU A 435 13.56 -9.17 -16.01
C GLU A 435 14.00 -7.95 -16.86
N SER A 436 14.88 -7.11 -16.32
CA SER A 436 15.40 -5.94 -17.00
C SER A 436 16.64 -6.32 -17.79
N ARG A 437 16.63 -5.95 -19.08
CA ARG A 437 17.82 -5.99 -19.94
C ARG A 437 18.88 -4.97 -19.52
N ILE A 438 18.55 -4.03 -18.63
CA ILE A 438 19.42 -2.95 -18.21
C ILE A 438 20.37 -3.46 -17.14
N GLN A 439 21.66 -3.22 -17.34
CA GLN A 439 22.69 -3.40 -16.33
C GLN A 439 23.10 -2.03 -15.82
N LEU A 440 22.88 -1.77 -14.53
CA LEU A 440 23.30 -0.55 -13.87
C LEU A 440 24.84 -0.52 -13.77
N GLY A 441 25.45 0.63 -13.50
CA GLY A 441 26.91 0.73 -13.38
C GLY A 441 27.51 -0.28 -12.39
N ILE A 442 26.81 -0.57 -11.29
CA ILE A 442 27.23 -1.62 -10.33
C ILE A 442 27.15 -3.03 -10.93
N ASP A 443 26.14 -3.34 -11.75
CA ASP A 443 26.01 -4.64 -12.41
C ASP A 443 27.09 -4.83 -13.49
N VAL A 444 27.43 -3.76 -14.21
CA VAL A 444 28.52 -3.76 -15.20
C VAL A 444 29.87 -3.95 -14.50
N LEU A 445 30.09 -3.26 -13.39
CA LEU A 445 31.29 -3.41 -12.57
C LEU A 445 31.41 -4.85 -12.03
N GLU A 446 30.34 -5.40 -11.46
CA GLU A 446 30.32 -6.77 -10.94
C GLU A 446 30.55 -7.80 -12.04
N ALA A 447 29.94 -7.63 -13.22
CA ALA A 447 30.14 -8.52 -14.37
C ALA A 447 31.61 -8.54 -14.85
N SER A 448 32.37 -7.48 -14.60
CA SER A 448 33.81 -7.42 -14.88
C SER A 448 34.68 -8.00 -13.75
N GLY A 449 34.08 -8.57 -12.70
CA GLY A 449 34.80 -9.02 -11.50
C GLY A 449 35.41 -7.87 -10.72
N PHE A 450 34.72 -6.72 -10.67
CA PHE A 450 35.17 -5.50 -10.00
C PHE A 450 36.55 -4.97 -10.46
N ALA A 451 37.00 -5.33 -11.66
CA ALA A 451 38.36 -5.06 -12.13
C ALA A 451 38.78 -3.58 -12.04
N ALA A 452 37.84 -2.66 -12.27
CA ALA A 452 38.09 -1.22 -12.15
C ALA A 452 38.44 -0.77 -10.72
N LEU A 453 38.08 -1.53 -9.68
CA LEU A 453 38.35 -1.20 -8.27
C LEU A 453 39.39 -2.11 -7.61
N ALA A 454 40.08 -2.96 -8.39
CA ALA A 454 41.08 -3.88 -7.86
C ALA A 454 42.19 -3.15 -7.08
N GLY A 455 42.41 -3.55 -5.84
CA GLY A 455 43.39 -2.98 -4.89
C GLY A 455 42.99 -1.63 -4.29
N ALA A 456 41.84 -1.07 -4.67
CA ALA A 456 41.43 0.27 -4.22
C ALA A 456 40.93 0.28 -2.78
N ARG A 457 41.20 1.37 -2.07
CA ARG A 457 40.62 1.67 -0.75
C ARG A 457 39.46 2.65 -0.94
N VAL A 458 38.26 2.10 -0.92
CA VAL A 458 37.04 2.76 -1.38
C VAL A 458 36.33 3.53 -0.27
N GLY A 459 35.96 4.78 -0.56
CA GLY A 459 34.91 5.52 0.12
C GLY A 459 33.64 5.54 -0.74
N LEU A 460 32.55 4.95 -0.27
CA LEU A 460 31.31 4.81 -1.05
C LEU A 460 30.28 5.87 -0.65
N LEU A 461 29.89 6.75 -1.58
CA LEU A 461 28.69 7.59 -1.48
C LEU A 461 27.49 6.83 -2.05
N THR A 462 26.54 6.46 -1.18
CA THR A 462 25.38 5.66 -1.58
C THR A 462 24.13 5.93 -0.74
N HIS A 463 22.99 5.35 -1.13
CA HIS A 463 21.72 5.44 -0.40
C HIS A 463 20.81 4.22 -0.67
N ALA A 464 19.60 4.21 -0.13
CA ALA A 464 18.74 3.02 -0.12
C ALA A 464 18.27 2.52 -1.50
N ALA A 465 18.11 3.41 -2.48
CA ALA A 465 17.71 3.07 -3.86
C ALA A 465 18.91 2.71 -4.75
N ALA A 466 20.15 2.88 -4.25
CA ALA A 466 21.33 2.40 -4.94
C ALA A 466 21.50 0.90 -4.70
N ARG A 467 20.98 0.13 -5.66
CA ARG A 467 20.97 -1.33 -5.66
C ARG A 467 21.37 -1.89 -6.99
N THR A 468 21.87 -3.13 -6.99
CA THR A 468 22.09 -3.95 -8.19
C THR A 468 20.75 -4.29 -8.86
N ARG A 469 20.79 -4.87 -10.06
CA ARG A 469 19.59 -5.35 -10.78
C ARG A 469 18.86 -6.47 -10.06
N ASP A 470 19.57 -7.35 -9.36
CA ASP A 470 19.00 -8.36 -8.45
C ASP A 470 18.64 -7.77 -7.06
N GLY A 471 18.93 -6.49 -6.90
CA GLY A 471 18.73 -5.57 -5.79
C GLY A 471 19.23 -5.96 -4.40
N ARG A 472 20.41 -6.58 -4.40
CA ARG A 472 21.39 -6.37 -3.32
C ARG A 472 21.74 -4.88 -3.21
N ARG A 473 22.11 -4.43 -2.00
CA ARG A 473 22.64 -3.07 -1.83
C ARG A 473 24.01 -3.01 -2.51
N THR A 474 24.35 -1.89 -3.13
CA THR A 474 25.70 -1.67 -3.66
C THR A 474 26.78 -1.82 -2.60
N LEU A 475 26.46 -1.39 -1.37
CA LEU A 475 27.28 -1.66 -0.19
C LEU A 475 27.61 -3.15 -0.02
N ASP A 476 26.61 -4.02 -0.11
CA ASP A 476 26.78 -5.46 0.11
C ASP A 476 27.55 -6.11 -1.05
N ALA A 477 27.30 -5.65 -2.28
CA ALA A 477 28.02 -6.12 -3.46
C ALA A 477 29.52 -5.80 -3.37
N LEU A 478 29.88 -4.57 -3.00
CA LEU A 478 31.28 -4.15 -2.86
C LEU A 478 31.95 -4.74 -1.62
N ALA A 479 31.23 -4.90 -0.50
CA ALA A 479 31.78 -5.48 0.73
C ALA A 479 32.05 -6.98 0.62
N GLY A 480 31.41 -7.67 -0.33
CA GLY A 480 31.60 -9.09 -0.59
C GLY A 480 32.79 -9.43 -1.51
N ASP A 481 33.48 -8.43 -2.05
CA ASP A 481 34.63 -8.62 -2.95
C ASP A 481 35.96 -8.51 -2.20
N ASP A 482 36.80 -9.55 -2.28
CA ASP A 482 38.12 -9.58 -1.66
C ASP A 482 39.19 -8.78 -2.43
N GLY A 483 38.86 -8.31 -3.65
CA GLY A 483 39.74 -7.57 -4.54
C GLY A 483 39.86 -6.08 -4.19
N LEU A 484 38.97 -5.53 -3.36
CA LEU A 484 38.98 -4.13 -2.92
C LEU A 484 38.83 -4.01 -1.40
N THR A 485 39.08 -2.82 -0.84
CA THR A 485 38.85 -2.53 0.57
C THR A 485 37.82 -1.42 0.74
N LEU A 486 36.61 -1.75 1.19
CA LEU A 486 35.60 -0.76 1.52
C LEU A 486 35.84 -0.15 2.91
N ALA A 487 36.36 1.07 2.97
CA ALA A 487 36.85 1.68 4.21
C ALA A 487 35.87 2.66 4.85
N LYS A 488 35.07 3.38 4.06
CA LYS A 488 34.20 4.47 4.55
C LYS A 488 32.89 4.55 3.75
N LEU A 489 31.83 5.01 4.41
CA LEU A 489 30.55 5.31 3.78
C LEU A 489 30.24 6.81 3.88
N PHE A 490 29.72 7.37 2.81
CA PHE A 490 29.18 8.70 2.72
C PHE A 490 27.69 8.62 2.39
N SER A 491 26.89 9.53 2.94
CA SER A 491 25.45 9.59 2.64
C SER A 491 25.05 10.98 2.12
N PRO A 492 24.16 11.05 1.11
CA PRO A 492 23.72 12.32 0.55
C PRO A 492 22.59 12.95 1.40
N GLU A 493 21.86 13.91 0.81
CA GLU A 493 20.56 14.34 1.32
C GLU A 493 19.64 13.12 1.57
N HIS A 494 18.92 13.14 2.69
CA HIS A 494 18.08 12.04 3.23
C HIS A 494 18.80 10.86 3.90
N GLY A 495 20.13 10.82 3.84
CA GLY A 495 20.97 9.82 4.51
C GLY A 495 20.92 8.43 3.84
N LEU A 496 21.67 7.48 4.39
CA LEU A 496 21.86 6.14 3.79
C LEU A 496 20.54 5.37 3.60
N ALA A 497 19.54 5.62 4.44
CA ALA A 497 18.24 4.96 4.38
C ALA A 497 17.18 5.72 3.55
N SER A 498 17.49 6.91 2.99
CA SER A 498 16.57 7.74 2.19
C SER A 498 15.25 8.15 2.88
N ARG A 499 15.22 8.16 4.22
CA ARG A 499 13.97 8.30 5.01
C ARG A 499 13.84 9.60 5.81
N ARG A 500 14.86 10.45 5.82
CA ARG A 500 14.89 11.62 6.70
C ARG A 500 14.76 12.93 5.92
N GLU A 501 13.98 13.87 6.45
CA GLU A 501 14.03 15.27 6.04
C GLU A 501 14.95 16.07 6.97
N GLY A 502 15.60 17.11 6.44
CA GLY A 502 16.42 18.02 7.24
C GLY A 502 17.80 17.48 7.61
N ARG A 503 18.26 17.79 8.84
CA ARG A 503 19.66 17.54 9.25
C ARG A 503 19.96 16.06 9.38
N ILE A 504 20.89 15.57 8.56
CA ILE A 504 21.44 14.22 8.64
C ILE A 504 22.67 14.22 9.54
N ARG A 505 22.81 13.19 10.39
CA ARG A 505 23.94 13.03 11.32
C ARG A 505 24.81 11.87 10.88
N ASN A 506 26.09 11.95 11.23
CA ASN A 506 27.01 10.82 11.12
C ASN A 506 26.52 9.62 11.94
N GLY A 507 26.92 8.42 11.55
CA GLY A 507 26.50 7.18 12.20
C GLY A 507 27.40 5.99 11.89
N ARG A 508 26.87 4.79 12.09
CA ARG A 508 27.48 3.53 11.68
C ARG A 508 26.45 2.68 10.95
N GLU A 509 26.90 1.91 9.96
CA GLU A 509 26.06 0.93 9.28
C GLU A 509 26.01 -0.36 10.12
N ALA A 510 24.81 -0.90 10.30
CA ALA A 510 24.55 -1.91 11.33
C ALA A 510 25.18 -3.28 11.03
N ALA A 511 25.26 -3.67 9.75
CA ALA A 511 25.77 -4.98 9.36
C ALA A 511 27.30 -5.00 9.27
N THR A 512 27.90 -3.96 8.70
CA THR A 512 29.33 -3.84 8.42
C THR A 512 30.11 -3.13 9.52
N GLY A 513 29.43 -2.35 10.37
CA GLY A 513 30.05 -1.51 11.39
C GLY A 513 30.77 -0.26 10.85
N LEU A 514 30.78 -0.06 9.53
CA LEU A 514 31.47 1.05 8.86
C LEU A 514 30.92 2.41 9.29
N ARG A 515 31.81 3.40 9.39
CA ARG A 515 31.43 4.78 9.72
C ARG A 515 30.69 5.40 8.53
N VAL A 516 29.54 6.00 8.80
CA VAL A 516 28.72 6.75 7.83
C VAL A 516 28.90 8.25 8.08
N ILE A 517 29.36 8.97 7.06
CA ILE A 517 29.63 10.41 7.08
C ILE A 517 28.57 11.12 6.25
N SER A 518 27.85 12.07 6.84
CA SER A 518 26.83 12.85 6.13
C SER A 518 27.46 13.95 5.29
N LEU A 519 27.19 13.97 3.98
CA LEU A 519 27.53 15.07 3.06
C LEU A 519 26.37 16.04 2.84
N PHE A 520 25.51 16.17 3.85
CA PHE A 520 24.39 17.11 3.85
C PHE A 520 24.34 17.94 5.14
N GLY A 521 23.93 19.21 5.01
CA GLY A 521 23.86 20.19 6.08
C GLY A 521 25.15 21.02 6.21
N PRO A 522 25.82 21.07 7.37
CA PRO A 522 27.01 21.91 7.58
C PRO A 522 28.24 21.44 6.79
N THR A 523 28.23 20.19 6.32
CA THR A 523 29.34 19.61 5.53
C THR A 523 28.75 19.03 4.26
N ARG A 524 28.98 19.70 3.12
CA ARG A 524 28.53 19.30 1.78
C ARG A 524 29.67 18.90 0.85
N THR A 525 30.89 19.28 1.21
CA THR A 525 32.14 18.84 0.59
C THR A 525 32.91 18.08 1.67
N PRO A 526 33.38 16.85 1.40
CA PRO A 526 34.15 16.10 2.39
C PRO A 526 35.45 16.85 2.72
N THR A 527 35.85 16.81 3.99
CA THR A 527 37.13 17.40 4.44
C THR A 527 38.28 16.41 4.27
N ALA A 528 39.52 16.88 4.28
CA ALA A 528 40.71 16.01 4.25
C ALA A 528 40.66 14.88 5.30
N GLU A 529 40.28 15.18 6.55
CA GLU A 529 40.11 14.18 7.63
C GLU A 529 39.07 13.10 7.26
N MET A 530 37.97 13.51 6.63
CA MET A 530 36.93 12.59 6.17
C MET A 530 37.43 11.67 5.05
N LEU A 531 38.41 12.10 4.27
CA LEU A 531 39.01 11.36 3.15
C LEU A 531 40.25 10.54 3.55
N GLU A 532 40.76 10.66 4.77
CA GLU A 532 41.94 9.90 5.20
C GLU A 532 41.76 8.38 5.04
N GLY A 533 42.74 7.71 4.44
CA GLY A 533 42.73 6.25 4.31
C GLY A 533 41.81 5.69 3.22
N ILE A 534 41.32 6.53 2.31
CA ILE A 534 40.78 6.10 1.01
C ILE A 534 41.64 6.68 -0.12
N ASP A 535 41.68 6.01 -1.27
CA ASP A 535 42.33 6.47 -2.50
C ASP A 535 41.32 6.67 -3.66
N THR A 536 40.14 6.08 -3.51
CA THR A 536 39.08 6.07 -4.52
C THR A 536 37.74 6.39 -3.87
N LEU A 537 37.05 7.39 -4.41
CA LEU A 537 35.65 7.68 -4.11
C LEU A 537 34.78 6.96 -5.14
N VAL A 538 33.79 6.20 -4.67
CA VAL A 538 32.78 5.56 -5.53
C VAL A 538 31.44 6.22 -5.26
N VAL A 539 30.75 6.65 -6.31
CA VAL A 539 29.39 7.21 -6.23
C VAL A 539 28.42 6.23 -6.85
N ASP A 540 27.41 5.84 -6.08
CA ASP A 540 26.27 5.11 -6.60
C ASP A 540 24.98 5.68 -6.01
N LEU A 541 24.27 6.47 -6.82
CA LEU A 541 23.06 7.19 -6.43
C LEU A 541 22.03 7.12 -7.56
N GLN A 542 20.79 6.74 -7.24
CA GLN A 542 19.64 7.03 -8.10
C GLN A 542 19.23 8.50 -7.97
N ASP A 543 19.50 9.28 -9.02
CA ASP A 543 18.98 10.65 -9.20
C ASP A 543 17.58 10.63 -9.84
N VAL A 544 16.97 11.81 -10.03
CA VAL A 544 15.62 11.97 -10.60
C VAL A 544 15.57 12.86 -11.85
N GLY A 545 16.70 13.34 -12.35
CA GLY A 545 16.80 14.06 -13.63
C GLY A 545 16.34 15.52 -13.58
N VAL A 546 16.35 16.12 -12.38
CA VAL A 546 15.84 17.47 -12.14
C VAL A 546 16.90 18.33 -11.46
N ARG A 547 17.16 19.53 -11.99
CA ARG A 547 18.25 20.43 -11.54
C ARG A 547 18.25 20.70 -10.04
N TYR A 548 17.07 20.89 -9.45
CA TYR A 548 16.95 21.21 -8.02
C TYR A 548 16.91 19.99 -7.09
N TYR A 549 17.13 18.79 -7.64
CA TYR A 549 17.47 17.62 -6.85
C TYR A 549 18.99 17.58 -6.58
N THR A 550 19.40 17.48 -5.32
CA THR A 550 20.74 17.91 -4.89
C THR A 550 21.87 16.88 -5.10
N TYR A 551 21.60 15.72 -5.69
CA TYR A 551 22.63 14.69 -5.87
C TYR A 551 23.66 15.14 -6.92
N GLY A 552 23.24 15.80 -8.00
CA GLY A 552 24.17 16.44 -8.94
C GLY A 552 25.10 17.47 -8.28
N ALA A 553 24.57 18.30 -7.36
CA ALA A 553 25.38 19.23 -6.57
C ALA A 553 26.39 18.52 -5.66
N THR A 554 25.98 17.38 -5.09
CA THR A 554 26.86 16.54 -4.26
C THR A 554 27.99 15.95 -5.10
N VAL A 555 27.71 15.48 -6.32
CA VAL A 555 28.72 14.98 -7.27
C VAL A 555 29.68 16.09 -7.70
N LYS A 556 29.20 17.30 -7.97
CA LYS A 556 30.06 18.48 -8.25
C LYS A 556 31.07 18.70 -7.12
N ASN A 557 30.60 18.73 -5.86
CA ASN A 557 31.50 18.90 -4.71
C ASN A 557 32.50 17.76 -4.56
N LEU A 558 32.13 16.52 -4.93
CA LEU A 558 33.05 15.39 -4.92
C LEU A 558 34.08 15.45 -6.02
N LEU A 559 33.76 15.98 -7.20
CA LEU A 559 34.74 16.23 -8.26
C LEU A 559 35.82 17.20 -7.75
N GLU A 560 35.41 18.32 -7.17
CA GLU A 560 36.32 19.33 -6.60
C GLU A 560 37.19 18.73 -5.49
N ALA A 561 36.59 18.00 -4.54
CA ALA A 561 37.34 17.36 -3.46
C ALA A 561 38.28 16.26 -3.95
N ALA A 562 37.89 15.49 -4.97
CA ALA A 562 38.73 14.45 -5.56
C ALA A 562 39.95 15.06 -6.28
N ALA A 563 39.76 16.16 -7.02
CA ALA A 563 40.86 16.89 -7.64
C ALA A 563 41.81 17.51 -6.59
N GLU A 564 41.27 18.17 -5.56
CA GLU A 564 42.05 18.81 -4.49
C GLU A 564 42.92 17.81 -3.70
N HIS A 565 42.40 16.59 -3.50
CA HIS A 565 43.06 15.57 -2.69
C HIS A 565 43.68 14.42 -3.48
N ASP A 566 43.81 14.56 -4.80
CA ASP A 566 44.34 13.54 -5.72
C ASP A 566 43.70 12.15 -5.53
N LEU A 567 42.39 12.12 -5.38
CA LEU A 567 41.60 10.88 -5.33
C LEU A 567 41.06 10.55 -6.72
N ARG A 568 40.92 9.26 -7.00
CA ARG A 568 40.12 8.80 -8.13
C ARG A 568 38.64 8.90 -7.77
N LEU A 569 37.80 9.37 -8.70
CA LEU A 569 36.34 9.38 -8.54
C LEU A 569 35.72 8.43 -9.57
N VAL A 570 34.99 7.42 -9.10
CA VAL A 570 34.29 6.43 -9.94
C VAL A 570 32.79 6.62 -9.76
N ILE A 571 32.06 6.81 -10.86
CA ILE A 571 30.59 6.88 -10.85
C ILE A 571 30.03 5.57 -11.42
N LEU A 572 29.23 4.88 -10.61
CA LEU A 572 28.41 3.76 -11.05
C LEU A 572 27.11 4.35 -11.60
N ASP A 573 27.05 4.48 -12.92
CA ASP A 573 26.00 5.28 -13.55
C ASP A 573 24.64 4.58 -13.51
N ARG A 574 23.58 5.39 -13.57
CA ARG A 574 22.18 4.92 -13.52
C ARG A 574 21.31 5.64 -14.53
N PRO A 575 20.24 4.98 -15.03
CA PRO A 575 19.24 5.64 -15.86
C PRO A 575 18.69 6.91 -15.21
N ASN A 576 18.52 7.95 -16.03
CA ASN A 576 17.68 9.08 -15.66
C ASN A 576 16.22 8.63 -15.72
N PRO A 577 15.44 8.67 -14.62
CA PRO A 577 14.07 8.12 -14.61
C PRO A 577 13.09 8.93 -15.45
N LEU A 578 13.44 10.17 -15.80
CA LEU A 578 12.73 11.01 -16.77
C LEU A 578 13.28 10.81 -18.19
N GLY A 579 14.02 9.74 -18.48
CA GLY A 579 14.64 9.55 -19.78
C GLY A 579 15.80 10.54 -20.06
N GLY A 580 16.50 10.29 -21.16
CA GLY A 580 17.60 11.13 -21.68
C GLY A 580 17.28 11.89 -22.96
N ALA A 581 16.15 11.60 -23.62
CA ALA A 581 15.78 12.22 -24.88
C ALA A 581 15.35 13.69 -24.71
N ARG A 582 14.37 13.93 -23.82
CA ARG A 582 13.79 15.26 -23.60
C ARG A 582 14.62 16.12 -22.66
N VAL A 583 14.65 17.41 -22.97
CA VAL A 583 15.19 18.48 -22.13
C VAL A 583 14.14 19.56 -22.03
N GLU A 584 13.90 20.09 -20.84
CA GLU A 584 12.83 21.06 -20.62
C GLU A 584 13.22 22.14 -19.63
N GLY A 585 12.73 23.34 -19.92
CA GLY A 585 12.73 24.47 -19.00
C GLY A 585 13.89 25.44 -19.16
N PRO A 586 13.83 26.57 -18.42
CA PRO A 586 14.86 27.59 -18.50
C PRO A 586 16.21 27.07 -18.00
N VAL A 587 17.26 27.33 -18.78
CA VAL A 587 18.64 27.13 -18.34
C VAL A 587 18.95 28.12 -17.22
N LEU A 588 19.58 27.63 -16.15
CA LEU A 588 19.92 28.44 -15.00
C LEU A 588 20.85 29.61 -15.39
N ASP A 589 20.47 30.82 -15.00
CA ASP A 589 21.37 31.97 -14.93
C ASP A 589 22.36 31.78 -13.78
N ASP A 590 23.66 31.86 -14.09
CA ASP A 590 24.75 31.68 -13.13
C ASP A 590 24.61 32.65 -11.92
N ALA A 591 23.99 33.83 -12.09
CA ALA A 591 23.73 34.77 -11.01
C ALA A 591 22.79 34.22 -9.91
N LEU A 592 21.97 33.21 -10.25
CA LEU A 592 21.02 32.55 -9.34
C LEU A 592 21.56 31.20 -8.81
N SER A 593 22.85 30.94 -9.00
CA SER A 593 23.51 29.71 -8.56
C SER A 593 23.41 29.50 -7.04
N SER A 594 23.14 28.27 -6.65
CA SER A 594 23.08 27.85 -5.24
C SER A 594 23.28 26.33 -5.12
N PHE A 595 23.18 25.75 -3.93
CA PHE A 595 23.30 24.30 -3.77
C PHE A 595 22.18 23.52 -4.49
N VAL A 596 20.98 24.09 -4.63
CA VAL A 596 19.86 23.51 -5.39
C VAL A 596 19.84 23.98 -6.85
N ASN A 597 20.78 24.84 -7.26
CA ASN A 597 20.94 25.32 -8.63
C ASN A 597 22.44 25.42 -8.90
N PHE A 598 23.08 24.25 -9.01
CA PHE A 598 24.52 24.12 -8.83
C PHE A 598 25.33 24.27 -10.13
N TYR A 599 24.64 24.33 -11.28
CA TYR A 599 25.23 24.32 -12.60
C TYR A 599 24.24 24.89 -13.65
N PRO A 600 24.69 25.53 -14.75
CA PRO A 600 23.85 26.09 -15.81
C PRO A 600 23.10 25.01 -16.61
N LEU A 601 22.16 24.35 -15.95
CA LEU A 601 21.31 23.28 -16.48
C LEU A 601 19.88 23.79 -16.66
N PRO A 602 19.12 23.27 -17.63
CA PRO A 602 17.67 23.39 -17.63
C PRO A 602 17.05 22.54 -16.51
N ILE A 603 15.76 22.76 -16.23
CA ILE A 603 15.08 22.09 -15.10
C ILE A 603 15.10 20.56 -15.27
N ARG A 604 14.67 20.06 -16.44
CA ARG A 604 14.84 18.65 -16.85
C ARG A 604 16.02 18.61 -17.81
N HIS A 605 17.17 18.13 -17.35
CA HIS A 605 18.42 18.17 -18.13
C HIS A 605 18.60 16.94 -19.04
N GLY A 606 17.90 15.84 -18.76
CA GLY A 606 17.93 14.63 -19.57
C GLY A 606 19.33 14.02 -19.69
N MET A 607 20.12 14.04 -18.62
CA MET A 607 21.46 13.43 -18.56
C MET A 607 21.53 12.49 -17.36
N THR A 608 22.37 11.45 -17.43
CA THR A 608 22.70 10.63 -16.25
C THR A 608 23.64 11.39 -15.31
N LEU A 609 23.88 10.86 -14.09
CA LEU A 609 24.85 11.47 -13.19
C LEU A 609 26.28 11.36 -13.72
N GLY A 610 26.62 10.25 -14.40
CA GLY A 610 27.93 10.08 -15.04
C GLY A 610 28.16 11.09 -16.16
N GLU A 611 27.17 11.31 -17.02
CA GLU A 611 27.21 12.31 -18.09
C GLU A 611 27.36 13.73 -17.51
N LEU A 612 26.57 14.08 -16.49
CA LEU A 612 26.68 15.37 -15.80
C LEU A 612 28.06 15.57 -15.16
N ALA A 613 28.61 14.54 -14.51
CA ALA A 613 29.92 14.65 -13.88
C ALA A 613 31.03 14.88 -14.91
N THR A 614 30.95 14.21 -16.06
CA THR A 614 31.90 14.37 -17.16
C THR A 614 31.85 15.80 -17.71
N MET A 615 30.64 16.29 -17.99
CA MET A 615 30.39 17.67 -18.42
C MET A 615 30.96 18.69 -17.43
N MET A 616 30.66 18.55 -16.13
CA MET A 616 31.14 19.47 -15.11
C MET A 616 32.66 19.43 -14.94
N ASN A 617 33.28 18.25 -15.02
CA ASN A 617 34.72 18.08 -14.87
C ASN A 617 35.49 18.78 -16.01
N ASP A 618 34.97 18.67 -17.23
CA ASP A 618 35.55 19.24 -18.44
C ASP A 618 35.32 20.76 -18.54
N GLU A 619 34.06 21.21 -18.52
CA GLU A 619 33.69 22.62 -18.74
C GLU A 619 34.20 23.58 -17.66
N ARG A 620 34.43 23.09 -16.43
CA ARG A 620 34.97 23.88 -15.33
C ARG A 620 36.46 23.63 -15.06
N ASP A 621 37.13 22.83 -15.89
CA ASP A 621 38.55 22.47 -15.74
C ASP A 621 38.88 22.01 -14.31
N ILE A 622 38.03 21.14 -13.75
CA ILE A 622 38.16 20.70 -12.34
C ILE A 622 39.41 19.81 -12.18
N GLY A 623 39.74 19.01 -13.20
CA GLY A 623 40.92 18.15 -13.20
C GLY A 623 40.82 16.90 -12.33
N ALA A 624 39.60 16.47 -11.97
CA ALA A 624 39.43 15.23 -11.21
C ALA A 624 39.76 14.00 -12.07
N ARG A 625 40.37 12.97 -11.46
CA ARG A 625 40.58 11.65 -12.07
C ARG A 625 39.26 10.87 -12.09
N LEU A 626 38.35 11.30 -12.96
CA LEU A 626 36.99 10.76 -13.10
C LEU A 626 36.97 9.52 -14.00
N GLU A 627 36.23 8.50 -13.57
CA GLU A 627 35.85 7.35 -14.37
C GLU A 627 34.35 7.07 -14.22
N VAL A 628 33.66 6.83 -15.33
CA VAL A 628 32.23 6.51 -15.34
C VAL A 628 32.06 5.08 -15.81
N ILE A 629 31.47 4.25 -14.97
CA ILE A 629 31.01 2.90 -15.34
C ILE A 629 29.57 3.04 -15.81
N GLY A 630 29.42 3.15 -17.12
CA GLY A 630 28.14 3.45 -17.77
C GLY A 630 27.10 2.35 -17.60
N VAL A 631 25.83 2.76 -17.65
CA VAL A 631 24.70 1.84 -17.76
C VAL A 631 24.73 1.11 -19.11
N ALA A 632 24.48 -0.19 -19.12
CA ALA A 632 24.32 -0.97 -20.35
C ALA A 632 22.85 -1.33 -20.57
N GLY A 633 22.43 -1.36 -21.84
CA GLY A 633 21.07 -1.75 -22.21
C GLY A 633 19.99 -0.69 -21.95
N TRP A 634 20.26 0.46 -21.34
CA TRP A 634 19.26 1.55 -21.26
C TRP A 634 19.17 2.33 -22.57
N GLN A 635 17.97 2.77 -22.95
CA GLN A 635 17.74 3.65 -24.09
C GLN A 635 17.29 5.03 -23.62
N ARG A 636 17.77 6.09 -24.27
CA ARG A 636 17.50 7.48 -23.82
C ARG A 636 16.04 7.89 -23.93
N SER A 637 15.25 7.28 -24.83
CA SER A 637 13.81 7.50 -24.90
C SER A 637 13.05 6.87 -23.73
N GLU A 638 13.64 5.90 -23.03
CA GLU A 638 12.96 5.08 -22.03
C GLU A 638 12.80 5.82 -20.69
N LEU A 639 11.55 6.02 -20.28
CA LEU A 639 11.18 6.42 -18.92
C LEU A 639 11.34 5.25 -17.94
N TRP A 640 11.41 5.53 -16.63
CA TRP A 640 11.60 4.48 -15.62
C TRP A 640 10.57 3.35 -15.71
N GLY A 641 9.29 3.66 -15.93
CA GLY A 641 8.22 2.65 -15.99
C GLY A 641 8.38 1.63 -17.13
N ALA A 642 9.16 1.94 -18.16
CA ALA A 642 9.48 1.02 -19.26
C ALA A 642 10.78 0.23 -19.02
N SER A 643 11.54 0.53 -17.97
CA SER A 643 12.87 -0.05 -17.71
C SER A 643 12.85 -1.47 -17.15
N GLY A 644 11.73 -1.89 -16.56
CA GLY A 644 11.61 -3.15 -15.81
C GLY A 644 12.41 -3.17 -14.50
N LEU A 645 13.06 -2.06 -14.11
CA LEU A 645 13.76 -1.92 -12.84
C LEU A 645 12.77 -1.52 -11.73
N PRO A 646 12.87 -2.10 -10.52
CA PRO A 646 12.02 -1.72 -9.41
C PRO A 646 12.28 -0.27 -8.99
N TRP A 647 11.23 0.54 -8.87
CA TRP A 647 11.36 1.88 -8.29
C TRP A 647 11.56 1.79 -6.78
N LEU A 648 12.72 2.26 -6.30
CA LEU A 648 13.00 2.44 -4.89
C LEU A 648 13.14 3.92 -4.60
N SER A 649 12.50 4.35 -3.52
CA SER A 649 12.37 5.76 -3.19
C SER A 649 13.73 6.39 -2.86
N PRO A 650 14.23 7.35 -3.68
CA PRO A 650 15.51 8.01 -3.40
C PRO A 650 15.38 9.06 -2.29
N SER A 651 14.16 9.56 -2.03
CA SER A 651 13.83 10.51 -0.96
C SER A 651 12.47 10.20 -0.31
N PRO A 652 12.17 10.67 0.91
CA PRO A 652 10.92 10.36 1.62
C PRO A 652 9.64 10.76 0.88
N ASN A 653 9.74 11.63 -0.12
CA ASN A 653 8.61 12.18 -0.86
C ASN A 653 8.60 11.85 -2.35
N LEU A 654 9.56 11.07 -2.86
CA LEU A 654 9.54 10.53 -4.22
C LEU A 654 9.38 9.00 -4.15
N ARG A 655 8.19 8.57 -3.79
CA ARG A 655 7.86 7.18 -3.44
C ARG A 655 7.36 6.37 -4.63
N THR A 656 6.89 7.04 -5.67
CA THR A 656 6.32 6.43 -6.87
C THR A 656 6.85 7.11 -8.13
N GLU A 657 6.80 6.41 -9.26
CA GLU A 657 7.17 6.95 -10.56
C GLU A 657 6.33 8.17 -10.95
N ALA A 658 5.03 8.18 -10.61
CA ALA A 658 4.16 9.32 -10.86
C ALA A 658 4.65 10.59 -10.14
N GLN A 659 5.19 10.45 -8.92
CA GLN A 659 5.74 11.58 -8.16
C GLN A 659 7.03 12.10 -8.80
N VAL A 660 7.84 11.21 -9.38
CA VAL A 660 9.05 11.59 -10.14
C VAL A 660 8.67 12.35 -11.40
N LEU A 661 7.69 11.86 -12.17
CA LEU A 661 7.19 12.54 -13.37
C LEU A 661 6.65 13.93 -13.05
N LEU A 662 5.93 14.08 -11.93
CA LEU A 662 5.35 15.36 -11.50
C LEU A 662 6.34 16.28 -10.78
N TYR A 663 7.50 15.78 -10.35
CA TYR A 663 8.47 16.55 -9.57
C TYR A 663 8.95 17.82 -10.30
N PRO A 664 9.32 17.80 -11.61
CA PRO A 664 9.70 19.02 -12.32
C PRO A 664 8.59 20.10 -12.35
N ALA A 665 7.32 19.70 -12.25
CA ALA A 665 6.16 20.59 -12.29
C ALA A 665 5.81 21.14 -10.89
N VAL A 666 5.57 20.25 -9.93
CA VAL A 666 5.07 20.61 -8.60
C VAL A 666 6.22 20.98 -7.66
N GLY A 667 7.37 20.32 -7.79
CA GLY A 667 8.59 20.65 -7.05
C GLY A 667 9.08 22.07 -7.33
N LEU A 668 8.83 22.60 -8.53
CA LEU A 668 9.15 23.99 -8.90
C LEU A 668 8.57 25.03 -7.93
N LEU A 669 7.43 24.71 -7.33
CA LEU A 669 6.69 25.60 -6.43
C LEU A 669 7.04 25.37 -4.94
N GLU A 670 7.94 24.44 -4.62
CA GLU A 670 8.17 24.01 -3.23
C GLU A 670 8.84 25.07 -2.34
N SER A 671 9.45 26.09 -2.94
CA SER A 671 10.02 27.24 -2.22
C SER A 671 8.96 28.30 -1.86
N THR A 672 7.79 28.26 -2.49
CA THR A 672 6.71 29.24 -2.29
C THR A 672 5.86 28.90 -1.04
N PRO A 673 4.93 29.77 -0.61
CA PRO A 673 4.06 29.48 0.54
C PRO A 673 3.11 28.29 0.37
N VAL A 674 3.00 27.69 -0.82
CA VAL A 674 2.07 26.60 -1.12
C VAL A 674 2.56 25.26 -0.58
N SER A 675 1.62 24.37 -0.22
CA SER A 675 1.95 22.99 0.08
C SER A 675 2.02 22.17 -1.20
N VAL A 676 3.17 21.54 -1.46
CA VAL A 676 3.39 20.57 -2.55
C VAL A 676 3.05 19.13 -2.13
N GLY A 677 2.16 18.97 -1.14
CA GLY A 677 1.72 17.65 -0.66
C GLY A 677 2.69 16.92 0.26
N ARG A 678 3.85 17.50 0.61
CA ARG A 678 4.74 16.93 1.64
C ARG A 678 3.98 16.71 2.96
N GLY A 679 4.28 15.61 3.65
CA GLY A 679 3.55 15.21 4.86
C GLY A 679 2.13 14.70 4.59
N THR A 680 1.75 14.46 3.34
CA THR A 680 0.57 13.68 2.96
C THR A 680 0.98 12.33 2.37
N ASP A 681 -0.02 11.58 1.92
CA ASP A 681 0.18 10.29 1.26
C ASP A 681 0.50 10.45 -0.24
N ALA A 682 0.42 11.66 -0.80
CA ALA A 682 0.63 11.96 -2.22
C ALA A 682 1.46 13.24 -2.42
N PRO A 683 2.71 13.30 -1.93
CA PRO A 683 3.61 14.43 -2.20
C PRO A 683 3.84 14.60 -3.70
N PHE A 684 3.99 15.85 -4.16
CA PHE A 684 4.16 16.26 -5.56
C PHE A 684 3.03 15.88 -6.52
N GLU A 685 2.07 15.06 -6.10
CA GLU A 685 0.78 14.91 -6.78
C GLU A 685 -0.23 15.97 -6.33
N LEU A 686 0.03 16.64 -5.21
CA LEU A 686 -0.84 17.64 -4.61
C LEU A 686 -0.20 19.02 -4.61
N LEU A 687 -1.00 20.04 -4.87
CA LEU A 687 -0.66 21.44 -4.71
C LEU A 687 -1.83 22.15 -3.99
N GLY A 688 -1.58 22.89 -2.92
CA GLY A 688 -2.65 23.54 -2.18
C GLY A 688 -2.23 24.47 -1.05
N ALA A 689 -3.13 25.37 -0.68
CA ALA A 689 -3.02 26.23 0.51
C ALA A 689 -4.41 26.49 1.11
N PRO A 690 -4.52 26.96 2.36
CA PRO A 690 -5.81 27.26 2.99
C PRO A 690 -6.63 28.32 2.24
N TRP A 691 -5.94 29.23 1.55
CA TRP A 691 -6.52 30.35 0.80
C TRP A 691 -6.83 30.02 -0.67
N MET A 692 -6.44 28.84 -1.17
CA MET A 692 -6.66 28.50 -2.58
C MET A 692 -8.11 28.14 -2.88
N ASP A 693 -8.53 28.44 -4.10
CA ASP A 693 -9.75 27.89 -4.71
C ASP A 693 -9.35 26.79 -5.69
N GLY A 694 -9.64 25.54 -5.31
CA GLY A 694 -9.25 24.37 -6.11
C GLY A 694 -10.00 24.30 -7.44
N ASP A 695 -11.28 24.69 -7.48
CA ASP A 695 -12.09 24.63 -8.70
C ASP A 695 -11.66 25.73 -9.69
N ALA A 696 -11.37 26.94 -9.19
CA ALA A 696 -10.82 28.01 -10.01
C ALA A 696 -9.44 27.64 -10.59
N LEU A 697 -8.60 26.95 -9.81
CA LEU A 697 -7.31 26.47 -10.28
C LEU A 697 -7.46 25.35 -11.34
N VAL A 698 -8.40 24.42 -11.18
CA VAL A 698 -8.71 23.42 -12.22
C VAL A 698 -9.18 24.10 -13.50
N ALA A 699 -10.10 25.07 -13.41
CA ALA A 699 -10.59 25.80 -14.57
C ALA A 699 -9.45 26.55 -15.29
N ALA A 700 -8.56 27.20 -14.53
CA ALA A 700 -7.40 27.88 -15.08
C ALA A 700 -6.44 26.92 -15.82
N LEU A 701 -6.18 25.74 -15.27
CA LEU A 701 -5.30 24.75 -15.91
C LEU A 701 -5.93 24.13 -17.16
N ALA A 702 -7.26 24.01 -17.21
CA ALA A 702 -7.97 23.50 -18.37
C ALA A 702 -7.82 24.42 -19.60
N GLU A 703 -7.69 25.75 -19.39
CA GLU A 703 -7.45 26.75 -20.45
C GLU A 703 -6.08 26.57 -21.14
N GLU A 704 -5.12 25.92 -20.47
CA GLU A 704 -3.76 25.74 -20.97
C GLU A 704 -3.60 24.50 -21.87
N HIS A 705 -4.63 23.65 -21.97
CA HIS A 705 -4.64 22.44 -22.82
C HIS A 705 -3.41 21.53 -22.63
N LEU A 706 -3.02 21.29 -21.37
CA LEU A 706 -1.84 20.50 -21.03
C LEU A 706 -1.98 19.02 -21.45
N ALA A 707 -1.01 18.51 -22.20
CA ALA A 707 -0.98 17.13 -22.64
C ALA A 707 -0.56 16.16 -21.52
N GLY A 708 -1.15 14.97 -21.51
CA GLY A 708 -0.75 13.86 -20.63
C GLY A 708 -1.00 14.04 -19.14
N VAL A 709 -1.73 15.08 -18.71
CA VAL A 709 -2.03 15.35 -17.30
C VAL A 709 -3.47 15.84 -17.11
N THR A 710 -4.06 15.46 -15.98
CA THR A 710 -5.36 15.99 -15.53
C THR A 710 -5.24 16.58 -14.13
N ALA A 711 -6.07 17.58 -13.85
CA ALA A 711 -6.18 18.21 -12.54
C ALA A 711 -7.60 18.01 -11.97
N ARG A 712 -7.71 17.74 -10.68
CA ARG A 712 -8.99 17.73 -9.96
C ARG A 712 -8.90 18.47 -8.64
N ALA A 713 -9.96 19.17 -8.26
CA ALA A 713 -10.02 19.86 -6.98
C ALA A 713 -9.99 18.87 -5.82
N VAL A 714 -9.26 19.23 -4.76
CA VAL A 714 -9.09 18.41 -3.54
C VAL A 714 -8.94 19.27 -2.30
N THR A 715 -9.28 18.67 -1.17
CA THR A 715 -8.85 19.14 0.15
C THR A 715 -7.86 18.12 0.74
N PHE A 716 -6.80 18.61 1.36
CA PHE A 716 -5.88 17.78 2.15
C PHE A 716 -5.36 18.53 3.38
N THR A 717 -4.70 17.83 4.30
CA THR A 717 -4.06 18.45 5.48
C THR A 717 -2.65 17.88 5.63
N PRO A 718 -1.60 18.66 5.35
CA PRO A 718 -0.22 18.16 5.38
C PRO A 718 0.29 17.99 6.82
N ARG A 719 1.09 16.95 7.07
CA ARG A 719 1.73 16.68 8.38
C ARG A 719 3.11 17.35 8.54
N SER A 720 3.70 17.84 7.44
CA SER A 720 4.98 18.56 7.38
C SER A 720 4.93 19.63 6.27
N GLY A 721 5.95 20.48 6.19
CA GLY A 721 6.00 21.56 5.19
C GLY A 721 5.05 22.73 5.46
N PRO A 722 4.83 23.61 4.46
CA PRO A 722 3.88 24.72 4.56
C PRO A 722 2.48 24.25 4.96
N HIS A 723 1.80 25.06 5.77
CA HIS A 723 0.44 24.79 6.27
C HIS A 723 0.27 23.47 7.04
N ARG A 724 1.35 23.01 7.71
CA ARG A 724 1.32 21.83 8.57
C ARG A 724 0.13 21.86 9.56
N ARG A 725 -0.67 20.80 9.55
CA ARG A 725 -1.89 20.60 10.37
C ARG A 725 -3.00 21.61 10.07
N THR A 726 -2.92 22.32 8.95
CA THR A 726 -3.96 23.23 8.47
C THR A 726 -4.61 22.62 7.22
N ARG A 727 -5.94 22.72 7.13
CA ARG A 727 -6.68 22.25 5.95
C ARG A 727 -6.32 23.13 4.75
N CYS A 728 -5.83 22.52 3.68
CA CYS A 728 -5.55 23.14 2.39
C CYS A 728 -6.62 22.76 1.37
N ASN A 729 -6.96 23.71 0.51
CA ASN A 729 -7.68 23.47 -0.73
C ASN A 729 -6.69 23.58 -1.89
N GLY A 730 -6.98 22.94 -3.03
CA GLY A 730 -6.12 23.02 -4.20
C GLY A 730 -6.42 21.90 -5.18
N VAL A 731 -5.40 21.37 -5.83
CA VAL A 731 -5.54 20.38 -6.90
C VAL A 731 -4.69 19.13 -6.65
N ARG A 732 -5.19 17.99 -7.12
CA ARG A 732 -4.40 16.80 -7.39
C ARG A 732 -4.15 16.70 -8.88
N LEU A 733 -2.89 16.53 -9.27
CA LEU A 733 -2.49 16.19 -10.62
C LEU A 733 -2.40 14.67 -10.79
N THR A 734 -2.77 14.19 -11.97
CA THR A 734 -2.64 12.77 -12.34
C THR A 734 -2.14 12.69 -13.77
N VAL A 735 -0.96 12.09 -13.94
CA VAL A 735 -0.39 11.82 -15.26
C VAL A 735 -1.23 10.72 -15.92
N THR A 736 -1.84 11.04 -17.05
CA THR A 736 -2.68 10.11 -17.83
C THR A 736 -1.92 9.48 -18.99
N ASP A 737 -0.90 10.17 -19.48
CA ASP A 737 -0.01 9.69 -20.55
C ASP A 737 1.41 10.22 -20.28
N PRO A 738 2.32 9.37 -19.75
CA PRO A 738 3.70 9.76 -19.45
C PRO A 738 4.51 10.22 -20.67
N GLU A 739 4.23 9.68 -21.86
CA GLU A 739 4.95 10.04 -23.09
C GLU A 739 4.49 11.41 -23.62
N ALA A 740 3.20 11.73 -23.53
CA ALA A 740 2.70 13.05 -23.92
C ALA A 740 2.98 14.15 -22.87
N PHE A 741 3.30 13.79 -21.63
CA PHE A 741 3.41 14.74 -20.53
C PHE A 741 4.65 15.64 -20.61
N VAL A 742 4.45 16.96 -20.48
CA VAL A 742 5.50 17.98 -20.43
C VAL A 742 5.51 18.64 -19.04
N PRO A 743 6.28 18.10 -18.09
CA PRO A 743 6.20 18.52 -16.69
C PRO A 743 6.62 19.97 -16.46
N VAL A 744 7.66 20.49 -17.13
CA VAL A 744 8.09 21.87 -16.85
C VAL A 744 7.05 22.88 -17.33
N ARG A 745 6.45 22.68 -18.52
CA ARG A 745 5.34 23.49 -19.02
C ARG A 745 4.15 23.48 -18.05
N THR A 746 3.85 22.31 -17.47
CA THR A 746 2.82 22.17 -16.43
C THR A 746 3.19 22.97 -15.17
N GLY A 747 4.45 22.97 -14.75
CA GLY A 747 4.94 23.81 -13.64
C GLY A 747 4.76 25.30 -13.90
N LEU A 748 5.08 25.77 -15.11
CA LEU A 748 4.88 27.16 -15.53
C LEU A 748 3.39 27.52 -15.59
N ALA A 749 2.54 26.61 -16.06
CA ALA A 749 1.08 26.78 -16.06
C ALA A 749 0.53 26.93 -14.64
N LEU A 750 0.98 26.11 -13.69
CA LEU A 750 0.61 26.23 -12.28
C LEU A 750 1.07 27.58 -11.72
N ALA A 751 2.32 27.99 -11.97
CA ALA A 751 2.83 29.28 -11.52
C ALA A 751 2.01 30.45 -12.07
N ARG A 752 1.69 30.44 -13.37
CA ARG A 752 0.85 31.45 -14.03
C ARG A 752 -0.55 31.52 -13.43
N ALA A 753 -1.19 30.36 -13.22
CA ALA A 753 -2.51 30.29 -12.61
C ALA A 753 -2.49 30.79 -11.15
N LEU A 754 -1.45 30.43 -10.37
CA LEU A 754 -1.27 30.91 -9.01
C LEU A 754 -1.09 32.43 -8.95
N PHE A 755 -0.27 33.01 -9.82
CA PHE A 755 -0.12 34.46 -9.89
C PHE A 755 -1.46 35.15 -10.21
N ARG A 756 -2.18 34.64 -11.21
CA ARG A 756 -3.47 35.19 -11.67
C ARG A 756 -4.54 35.15 -10.57
N LEU A 757 -4.65 34.05 -9.86
CA LEU A 757 -5.71 33.81 -8.87
C LEU A 757 -5.35 34.32 -7.47
N HIS A 758 -4.07 34.35 -7.12
CA HIS A 758 -3.59 34.52 -5.74
C HIS A 758 -2.38 35.45 -5.62
N ARG A 759 -2.41 36.58 -6.34
CA ARG A 759 -1.32 37.58 -6.40
C ARG A 759 -0.77 38.02 -5.04
N ALA A 760 -1.59 38.08 -3.99
CA ALA A 760 -1.17 38.53 -2.66
C ALA A 760 -0.15 37.59 -1.99
N GLU A 761 -0.10 36.32 -2.41
CA GLU A 761 0.73 35.27 -1.84
C GLU A 761 1.92 34.91 -2.75
N TRP A 762 2.12 35.69 -3.82
CA TRP A 762 3.17 35.49 -4.81
C TRP A 762 4.55 35.87 -4.27
N ASP A 763 5.52 34.97 -4.40
CA ASP A 763 6.92 35.18 -3.99
C ASP A 763 7.84 35.05 -5.20
N ALA A 764 8.00 36.17 -5.92
CA ALA A 764 8.78 36.26 -7.14
C ALA A 764 10.25 35.88 -6.91
N GLU A 765 10.84 36.31 -5.80
CA GLU A 765 12.26 36.05 -5.49
C GLU A 765 12.54 34.55 -5.35
N ARG A 766 11.72 33.84 -4.56
CA ARG A 766 11.90 32.40 -4.37
C ARG A 766 11.59 31.59 -5.61
N LEU A 767 10.61 32.04 -6.40
CA LEU A 767 10.28 31.37 -7.65
C LEU A 767 11.37 31.60 -8.71
N SER A 768 11.93 32.81 -8.81
CA SER A 768 13.06 33.11 -9.71
C SER A 768 14.25 32.21 -9.41
N ARG A 769 14.54 31.94 -8.13
CA ARG A 769 15.57 30.97 -7.76
C ARG A 769 15.22 29.57 -8.25
N MET A 770 14.01 29.06 -8.04
CA MET A 770 13.65 27.70 -8.48
C MET A 770 13.62 27.55 -10.01
N ILE A 771 13.04 28.53 -10.71
CA ILE A 771 12.98 28.61 -12.18
C ILE A 771 14.37 28.81 -12.77
N GLY A 772 15.22 29.58 -12.11
CA GLY A 772 16.60 29.87 -12.49
C GLY A 772 16.77 31.06 -13.45
N ARG A 773 15.71 31.83 -13.70
CA ARG A 773 15.66 32.97 -14.63
C ARG A 773 14.63 34.01 -14.16
N GLU A 774 15.04 35.28 -14.00
CA GLU A 774 14.15 36.34 -13.51
C GLU A 774 13.15 36.86 -14.56
N ASP A 775 13.54 36.86 -15.83
CA ASP A 775 12.71 37.32 -16.94
C ASP A 775 11.50 36.40 -17.21
N VAL A 776 11.66 35.09 -16.95
CA VAL A 776 10.57 34.10 -16.96
C VAL A 776 9.54 34.42 -15.88
N VAL A 777 9.97 34.74 -14.66
CA VAL A 777 9.07 35.17 -13.58
C VAL A 777 8.39 36.49 -13.94
N THR A 778 9.14 37.43 -14.52
CA THR A 778 8.58 38.71 -14.99
C THR A 778 7.50 38.48 -16.06
N ALA A 779 7.70 37.54 -16.98
CA ALA A 779 6.72 37.20 -18.01
C ALA A 779 5.47 36.52 -17.43
N LEU A 780 5.63 35.65 -16.42
CA LEU A 780 4.52 35.10 -15.65
C LEU A 780 3.68 36.22 -14.99
N GLU A 781 4.34 37.23 -14.43
CA GLU A 781 3.68 38.38 -13.80
C GLU A 781 2.99 39.33 -14.79
N ARG A 782 3.47 39.41 -16.04
CA ARG A 782 2.79 40.12 -17.13
C ARG A 782 1.57 39.36 -17.66
N GLY A 783 1.47 38.07 -17.37
CA GLY A 783 0.40 37.20 -17.85
C GLY A 783 0.62 36.69 -19.28
N ASP A 784 1.87 36.69 -19.76
CA ASP A 784 2.24 36.20 -21.09
C ASP A 784 1.81 34.73 -21.28
N SER A 785 1.60 34.31 -22.53
CA SER A 785 1.25 32.91 -22.84
C SER A 785 2.44 31.98 -22.54
N LEU A 786 2.17 30.68 -22.31
CA LEU A 786 3.23 29.70 -22.11
C LEU A 786 4.23 29.66 -23.27
N ASP A 787 3.75 29.77 -24.51
CA ASP A 787 4.61 29.80 -25.70
C ASP A 787 5.54 31.03 -25.72
N ALA A 788 5.03 32.19 -25.29
CA ALA A 788 5.83 33.41 -25.20
C ALA A 788 6.88 33.33 -24.07
N ILE A 789 6.53 32.66 -22.96
CA ILE A 789 7.46 32.39 -21.85
C ILE A 789 8.55 31.41 -22.29
N GLU A 790 8.17 30.33 -22.98
CA GLU A 790 9.09 29.33 -23.52
C GLU A 790 10.06 29.93 -24.55
N ALA A 791 9.60 30.85 -25.38
CA ALA A 791 10.43 31.57 -26.34
C ALA A 791 11.57 32.37 -25.68
N LEU A 792 11.44 32.79 -24.42
CA LEU A 792 12.49 33.55 -23.72
C LEU A 792 13.77 32.73 -23.53
N TYR A 793 13.67 31.42 -23.38
CA TYR A 793 14.80 30.54 -23.07
C TYR A 793 15.05 29.47 -24.15
N ALA A 794 14.36 29.55 -25.29
CA ALA A 794 14.48 28.57 -26.37
C ALA A 794 15.92 28.48 -26.91
N ASP A 795 16.58 29.62 -27.13
CA ASP A 795 17.95 29.66 -27.65
C ASP A 795 18.95 29.06 -26.64
N ASP A 796 18.82 29.38 -25.35
CA ASP A 796 19.69 28.81 -24.31
C ASP A 796 19.46 27.30 -24.14
N LEU A 797 18.21 26.85 -24.25
CA LEU A 797 17.85 25.43 -24.21
C LEU A 797 18.43 24.68 -25.42
N ALA A 798 18.36 25.25 -26.62
CA ALA A 798 18.97 24.70 -27.82
C ALA A 798 20.50 24.64 -27.70
N ALA A 799 21.13 25.71 -27.22
CA ALA A 799 22.56 25.75 -26.93
C ALA A 799 22.96 24.69 -25.88
N PHE A 800 22.13 24.46 -24.85
CA PHE A 800 22.36 23.37 -23.91
C PHE A 800 22.25 22.00 -24.57
N VAL A 801 21.29 21.79 -25.47
CA VAL A 801 21.13 20.51 -26.20
C VAL A 801 22.35 20.22 -27.07
N GLU A 802 22.89 21.22 -27.75
CA GLU A 802 24.16 21.09 -28.50
C GLU A 802 25.32 20.81 -27.56
N ARG A 803 25.41 21.57 -26.45
CA ARG A 803 26.48 21.44 -25.47
C ARG A 803 26.53 20.06 -24.81
N ARG A 804 25.37 19.52 -24.39
CA ARG A 804 25.30 18.18 -23.76
C ARG A 804 25.65 17.05 -24.72
N ALA A 805 25.49 17.23 -26.04
CA ALA A 805 25.72 16.18 -27.03
C ALA A 805 27.19 15.71 -27.05
N MET A 806 28.13 16.54 -26.56
CA MET A 806 29.54 16.18 -26.41
C MET A 806 29.80 15.17 -25.28
N TYR A 807 28.89 15.06 -24.32
CA TYR A 807 29.06 14.28 -23.09
C TYR A 807 28.10 13.10 -22.98
N VAL A 808 27.08 13.05 -23.83
CA VAL A 808 26.10 11.96 -23.85
C VAL A 808 26.71 10.72 -24.50
N THR A 809 26.57 9.58 -23.85
CA THR A 809 27.04 8.29 -24.39
C THR A 809 25.89 7.52 -25.07
N GLY A 810 26.12 6.97 -26.27
CA GLY A 810 25.11 6.25 -27.06
C GLY A 810 24.59 7.01 -28.29
N GLN A 811 23.71 6.39 -29.11
CA GLN A 811 23.34 6.90 -30.45
C GLN A 811 22.83 8.36 -30.44
N PRO A 812 23.13 9.15 -31.49
CA PRO A 812 22.67 10.53 -31.61
C PRO A 812 21.14 10.60 -31.54
N LEU A 813 20.63 11.60 -30.83
CA LEU A 813 19.22 11.96 -30.87
C LEU A 813 18.94 12.64 -32.22
N ASP A 814 17.94 12.18 -32.96
CA ASP A 814 17.37 12.96 -34.06
C ASP A 814 16.75 14.24 -33.45
N PRO A 815 17.26 15.44 -33.78
CA PRO A 815 16.80 16.68 -33.18
C PRO A 815 15.42 17.12 -33.68
N THR A 816 14.84 16.45 -34.68
CA THR A 816 13.52 16.77 -35.22
C THR A 816 12.57 15.61 -34.98
N GLY A 817 11.68 15.75 -34.00
CA GLY A 817 10.61 14.78 -33.73
C GLY A 817 9.52 14.79 -34.81
N ASP A 818 9.87 14.48 -36.05
CA ASP A 818 8.92 14.12 -37.10
C ASP A 818 9.15 12.64 -37.46
N GLU A 819 8.17 11.80 -37.13
CA GLU A 819 8.07 10.46 -37.72
C GLU A 819 7.88 10.63 -39.22
N ALA A 820 8.97 10.49 -39.98
CA ALA A 820 8.88 10.25 -41.40
C ALA A 820 8.11 8.93 -41.59
N SER A 821 6.87 9.05 -42.04
CA SER A 821 6.06 7.97 -42.58
C SER A 821 6.86 7.27 -43.68
N GLY A 822 7.51 6.16 -43.34
CA GLY A 822 8.11 5.23 -44.27
C GLY A 822 7.03 4.37 -44.90
N ASP A 823 6.34 4.95 -45.87
CA ASP A 823 5.78 4.20 -46.99
C ASP A 823 6.94 3.93 -47.95
N ASP A 824 7.27 2.65 -48.17
CA ASP A 824 7.83 2.11 -49.43
C ASP A 824 8.25 0.64 -49.24
N GLY A 825 7.51 -0.27 -49.90
CA GLY A 825 8.00 -1.61 -50.29
C GLY A 825 7.12 -2.80 -49.94
#